data_AF-A0A9X3N700-F1
#
_entry.id   AF-A0A9X3N700-F1
#
_cell.length_a   1.000
_cell.length_b   1.000
_cell.length_c   1.000
_cell.angle_alpha   90.00
_cell.angle_beta   90.00
_cell.angle_gamma   90.00
#
_symmetry.space_group_name_H-M   'P 1'
#
loop_
_entity.id
_entity.type
_entity.pdbx_description
1 polymer ?
#
loop_
_entity_poly.entity_id
_entity_poly.type
_entity_poly.pdbx_seq_one_letter_code
_entity_poly.pdbx_strand_id
1 'polypeptide(L)'
;MTEITFKFSQWSVDGCVNATNWWGTNMPTAEERLAILDEVLTEAAGKGLLQLSPDDDGPLDGRTISLDGRSVVSFGSCSYLGLELDPRMKQATIDAVLRYGTQFSSSRGYLSSPQYIELEALLSELFGGHVLVTPTTSLGHLSTLPVLVDSTDAVLLDHQVHASVQMAANQLRVKGTTVDLVRHNNMERLEAMIQRLSKDHDRVWYMADGVYSMFADLAPFTELRALLDKYPQLMLYVDDSHGVGWAGKHGRGPALDVLGGHPRVIAACSLNKSFGAAGGAIVFPDAELRRRVKTGGGPMMFSGPIQPPLLGAAIESAKIHLSDELPELQAALRERVALFTSLCADHGIPLATNDITPIRYVPLGLPVVAHDVIKEILADGYYTNLGTFPAVPMKHAGVRITLTLHHTEADIRGLVASLAKHVPAALERAGEAAQRRHAKIVGEHGPALAIEHHTAASALNEAEWNALLGERGTFTVDGLQFLERAFGTPGERPEDQWAFHYYVVRDRAGKAVLATFFTAALWKDDMMASAAVSELVEQRRAEDPYYLTSTTFAMGSLLTEGDHLYLDRNADWKGALDLLMAAVSEDARVAGAGTIVFRDLYAADIELAEAVRERGYVKTSLPQSLVYEPVDGGDEEWLSKLSVKARVHQRKAVLPFDDAYEVEWLRAGGREVTDAELDHLYGLYLAVQARGRDLNSFPLPKGFLRDMLTHTSWELMTLRLKETGAVVAFGAHFVGTRHYAPMVVGLDYDYTRSHGAYRQALRNAVLRARELGSKRVLLGMGATFEKTRFGAHVQDRVAFAQASDHYSSEVLAALAADSHGA
;
A
#
# COMPACT_ATOMS: atom_id res chain seq x y z
N MET A 1 5.60 -48.27 55.38
CA MET A 1 6.76 -47.55 54.81
C MET A 1 6.59 -47.56 53.31
N THR A 2 5.98 -46.50 52.78
CA THR A 2 5.95 -46.20 51.34
C THR A 2 5.64 -44.71 51.22
N GLU A 3 6.61 -43.98 50.66
CA GLU A 3 6.65 -42.53 50.56
C GLU A 3 5.73 -42.00 49.45
N ILE A 4 4.93 -41.01 49.84
CA ILE A 4 4.65 -39.72 49.19
C ILE A 4 4.68 -39.71 47.65
N THR A 5 3.51 -39.50 47.04
CA THR A 5 3.38 -38.92 45.69
C THR A 5 2.30 -37.84 45.72
N PHE A 6 2.72 -36.58 45.61
CA PHE A 6 1.83 -35.43 45.43
C PHE A 6 1.16 -35.51 44.04
N LYS A 7 -0.17 -35.53 43.99
CA LYS A 7 -0.95 -35.18 42.79
C LYS A 7 -1.41 -33.73 42.94
N PHE A 8 -0.74 -32.81 42.25
CA PHE A 8 -1.32 -31.50 41.97
C PHE A 8 -2.16 -31.60 40.69
N SER A 9 -3.46 -31.41 40.86
CA SER A 9 -4.38 -31.00 39.81
C SER A 9 -4.04 -29.58 39.36
N GLN A 10 -3.68 -29.38 38.09
CA GLN A 10 -3.67 -28.06 37.47
C GLN A 10 -4.66 -28.08 36.31
N TRP A 11 -5.87 -27.59 36.58
CA TRP A 11 -6.66 -26.91 35.58
C TRP A 11 -5.89 -25.62 35.27
N SER A 12 -5.46 -25.41 34.02
CA SER A 12 -4.79 -24.18 33.63
C SER A 12 -5.78 -23.01 33.73
N VAL A 13 -5.52 -22.12 34.67
CA VAL A 13 -6.26 -20.86 34.89
C VAL A 13 -5.47 -19.72 34.23
N ASP A 14 -5.16 -19.89 32.94
CA ASP A 14 -4.34 -18.93 32.15
C ASP A 14 -5.16 -18.15 31.11
N GLY A 15 -6.49 -18.15 31.23
CA GLY A 15 -7.39 -17.48 30.27
C GLY A 15 -7.63 -15.99 30.51
N CYS A 16 -6.85 -15.31 31.36
CA CYS A 16 -7.17 -13.95 31.83
C CYS A 16 -6.05 -12.92 31.66
N VAL A 17 -4.93 -13.26 31.02
CA VAL A 17 -3.78 -12.33 30.88
C VAL A 17 -3.15 -12.30 29.47
N ASN A 18 -3.53 -13.18 28.55
CA ASN A 18 -3.10 -13.06 27.14
C ASN A 18 -4.11 -12.26 26.32
N ALA A 19 -4.08 -10.93 26.48
CA ALA A 19 -4.67 -9.97 25.55
C ALA A 19 -3.71 -9.67 24.38
N THR A 20 -2.86 -10.62 23.99
CA THR A 20 -1.77 -10.43 23.02
C THR A 20 -1.88 -11.33 21.80
N ASN A 21 -3.03 -11.97 21.56
CA ASN A 21 -3.15 -12.92 20.44
C ASN A 21 -4.55 -13.02 19.83
N TRP A 22 -5.29 -11.92 19.65
CA TRP A 22 -6.64 -11.99 19.05
C TRP A 22 -7.00 -10.74 18.25
N TRP A 23 -6.27 -10.53 17.15
CA TRP A 23 -6.63 -9.62 16.06
C TRP A 23 -6.27 -10.28 14.73
N GLY A 24 -7.25 -10.43 13.84
CA GLY A 24 -6.96 -10.54 12.41
C GLY A 24 -6.32 -9.23 11.99
N THR A 25 -5.10 -9.33 11.48
CA THR A 25 -4.30 -8.24 10.93
C THR A 25 -5.10 -7.39 9.94
N ASN A 26 -5.09 -6.05 10.06
CA ASN A 26 -5.68 -5.13 9.07
C ASN A 26 -4.66 -4.65 8.02
N MET A 27 -3.49 -5.28 7.97
CA MET A 27 -2.82 -5.48 6.68
C MET A 27 -3.60 -6.59 5.99
N PRO A 28 -4.03 -6.42 4.71
CA PRO A 28 -4.71 -7.49 4.02
C PRO A 28 -3.85 -8.74 4.13
N THR A 29 -4.44 -9.79 4.71
CA THR A 29 -3.85 -11.12 4.82
C THR A 29 -3.30 -11.53 3.45
N ALA A 30 -2.40 -12.51 3.41
CA ALA A 30 -1.97 -13.06 2.12
C ALA A 30 -3.18 -13.46 1.26
N GLU A 31 -4.25 -13.96 1.90
CA GLU A 31 -5.53 -14.29 1.27
C GLU A 31 -6.29 -13.06 0.74
N GLU A 32 -6.43 -11.99 1.53
CA GLU A 32 -7.10 -10.75 1.06
C GLU A 32 -6.31 -10.05 -0.06
N ARG A 33 -4.98 -10.04 -0.01
CA ARG A 33 -4.15 -9.51 -1.13
C ARG A 33 -4.32 -10.33 -2.40
N LEU A 34 -4.35 -11.66 -2.27
CA LEU A 34 -4.63 -12.55 -3.39
C LEU A 34 -6.05 -12.35 -3.91
N ALA A 35 -7.05 -12.12 -3.06
CA ALA A 35 -8.41 -11.84 -3.48
C ALA A 35 -8.52 -10.53 -4.26
N ILE A 36 -7.87 -9.44 -3.79
CA ILE A 36 -7.81 -8.17 -4.53
C ILE A 36 -7.11 -8.36 -5.87
N LEU A 37 -5.99 -9.09 -5.90
CA LEU A 37 -5.25 -9.39 -7.12
C LEU A 37 -6.11 -10.18 -8.11
N ASP A 38 -6.74 -11.27 -7.65
CA ASP A 38 -7.61 -12.13 -8.45
C ASP A 38 -8.77 -11.34 -9.04
N GLU A 39 -9.41 -10.48 -8.23
CA GLU A 39 -10.51 -9.62 -8.67
C GLU A 39 -10.07 -8.64 -9.76
N VAL A 40 -8.99 -7.88 -9.53
CA VAL A 40 -8.48 -6.88 -10.48
C VAL A 40 -8.07 -7.53 -11.81
N LEU A 41 -7.35 -8.65 -11.76
CA LEU A 41 -6.90 -9.36 -12.95
C LEU A 41 -8.06 -10.04 -13.69
N THR A 42 -9.02 -10.62 -12.96
CA THR A 42 -10.21 -11.25 -13.54
C THR A 42 -11.10 -10.22 -14.23
N GLU A 43 -11.27 -9.03 -13.64
CA GLU A 43 -12.02 -7.94 -14.28
C GLU A 43 -11.36 -7.50 -15.60
N ALA A 44 -10.04 -7.28 -15.58
CA ALA A 44 -9.29 -6.88 -16.77
C ALA A 44 -9.30 -7.97 -17.87
N ALA A 45 -9.18 -9.24 -17.47
CA ALA A 45 -9.27 -10.38 -18.39
C ALA A 45 -10.68 -10.53 -18.98
N GLY A 46 -11.74 -10.43 -18.16
CA GLY A 46 -13.14 -10.46 -18.62
C GLY A 46 -13.49 -9.29 -19.56
N LYS A 47 -12.71 -8.21 -19.52
CA LYS A 47 -12.80 -7.06 -20.44
C LYS A 47 -11.95 -7.22 -21.71
N GLY A 48 -11.19 -8.30 -21.86
CA GLY A 48 -10.31 -8.53 -23.02
C GLY A 48 -9.09 -7.62 -23.05
N LEU A 49 -8.55 -7.26 -21.88
CA LEU A 49 -7.42 -6.31 -21.75
C LEU A 49 -6.14 -6.94 -21.19
N LEU A 50 -6.25 -8.15 -20.66
CA LEU A 50 -5.16 -8.88 -20.03
C LEU A 50 -5.33 -10.38 -20.31
N GLN A 51 -4.25 -11.15 -20.19
CA GLN A 51 -4.24 -12.60 -20.44
C GLN A 51 -4.74 -12.98 -21.85
N LEU A 52 -4.45 -12.10 -22.83
CA LEU A 52 -4.79 -12.32 -24.22
C LEU A 52 -3.86 -13.35 -24.85
N SER A 53 -4.41 -14.14 -25.78
CA SER A 53 -3.65 -15.04 -26.63
C SER A 53 -3.84 -14.60 -28.08
N PRO A 54 -2.76 -14.35 -28.84
CA PRO A 54 -2.89 -14.08 -30.27
C PRO A 54 -3.40 -15.32 -31.00
N ASP A 55 -4.15 -15.11 -32.08
CA ASP A 55 -4.59 -16.19 -32.96
C ASP A 55 -3.37 -16.81 -33.68
N ASP A 56 -3.47 -18.10 -34.04
CA ASP A 56 -2.48 -18.82 -34.84
C ASP A 56 -2.87 -18.80 -36.33
N ASP A 57 -2.89 -17.61 -36.93
CA ASP A 57 -3.32 -17.37 -38.32
C ASP A 57 -2.17 -16.97 -39.27
N GLY A 58 -0.93 -16.93 -38.78
CA GLY A 58 0.25 -16.61 -39.57
C GLY A 58 1.54 -16.52 -38.74
N PRO A 59 2.69 -16.27 -39.40
CA PRO A 59 3.95 -16.06 -38.69
C PRO A 59 3.90 -14.76 -37.88
N LEU A 60 4.43 -14.80 -36.66
CA LEU A 60 4.66 -13.59 -35.86
C LEU A 60 5.80 -12.78 -36.51
N ASP A 61 5.46 -11.61 -37.07
CA ASP A 61 6.39 -10.72 -37.78
C ASP A 61 7.00 -9.63 -36.88
N GLY A 62 6.72 -9.69 -35.58
CA GLY A 62 7.25 -8.76 -34.56
C GLY A 62 6.58 -7.39 -34.56
N ARG A 63 5.73 -7.09 -35.54
CA ARG A 63 5.02 -5.82 -35.72
C ARG A 63 3.51 -5.96 -35.50
N THR A 64 2.92 -7.03 -36.01
CA THR A 64 1.48 -7.26 -35.99
C THR A 64 1.13 -8.57 -35.27
N ILE A 65 -0.05 -8.59 -34.65
CA ILE A 65 -0.66 -9.77 -34.02
C ILE A 65 -2.13 -9.84 -34.42
N SER A 66 -2.70 -11.05 -34.53
CA SER A 66 -4.16 -11.20 -34.66
C SER A 66 -4.80 -11.43 -33.29
N LEU A 67 -5.86 -10.69 -33.00
CA LEU A 67 -6.71 -10.83 -31.82
C LEU A 67 -8.17 -10.90 -32.25
N ASP A 68 -8.85 -12.00 -31.96
CA ASP A 68 -10.24 -12.27 -32.35
C ASP A 68 -10.46 -12.07 -33.87
N GLY A 69 -9.54 -12.59 -34.69
CA GLY A 69 -9.57 -12.48 -36.15
C GLY A 69 -9.28 -11.07 -36.70
N ARG A 70 -8.75 -10.16 -35.87
CA ARG A 70 -8.36 -8.80 -36.27
C ARG A 70 -6.86 -8.60 -36.12
N SER A 71 -6.20 -8.27 -37.23
CA SER A 71 -4.80 -7.85 -37.24
C SER A 71 -4.64 -6.46 -36.62
N VAL A 72 -3.78 -6.34 -35.61
CA VAL A 72 -3.44 -5.09 -34.91
C VAL A 72 -1.92 -4.90 -34.82
N VAL A 73 -1.45 -3.66 -34.76
CA VAL A 73 -0.03 -3.35 -34.56
C VAL A 73 0.32 -3.42 -33.08
N SER A 74 1.33 -4.21 -32.71
CA SER A 74 1.68 -4.51 -31.32
C SER A 74 2.79 -3.62 -30.79
N PHE A 75 2.45 -2.76 -29.84
CA PHE A 75 3.37 -1.97 -29.02
C PHE A 75 3.61 -2.63 -27.65
N GLY A 76 3.55 -3.96 -27.61
CA GLY A 76 3.69 -4.75 -26.38
C GLY A 76 5.02 -5.48 -26.21
N SER A 77 5.79 -5.62 -27.28
CA SER A 77 7.02 -6.42 -27.32
C SER A 77 8.22 -5.69 -26.69
N CYS A 78 8.97 -6.39 -25.85
CA CYS A 78 10.25 -5.90 -25.31
C CYS A 78 11.46 -6.21 -26.20
N SER A 79 11.26 -6.72 -27.43
CA SER A 79 12.36 -6.94 -28.37
C SER A 79 12.72 -5.66 -29.13
N TYR A 80 13.40 -4.75 -28.44
CA TYR A 80 13.60 -3.38 -28.93
C TYR A 80 14.35 -3.29 -30.26
N LEU A 81 15.39 -4.11 -30.45
CA LEU A 81 16.13 -4.18 -31.72
C LEU A 81 15.52 -5.16 -32.74
N GLY A 82 14.51 -5.95 -32.36
CA GLY A 82 13.83 -6.86 -33.29
C GLY A 82 14.69 -8.02 -33.83
N LEU A 83 15.77 -8.39 -33.14
CA LEU A 83 16.75 -9.36 -33.62
C LEU A 83 16.22 -10.80 -33.67
N GLU A 84 15.15 -11.13 -32.94
CA GLU A 84 14.53 -12.46 -32.92
C GLU A 84 14.05 -12.92 -34.31
N LEU A 85 13.86 -11.98 -35.24
CA LEU A 85 13.47 -12.28 -36.62
C LEU A 85 14.62 -12.22 -37.63
N ASP A 86 15.83 -11.82 -37.22
CA ASP A 86 17.00 -11.73 -38.08
C ASP A 86 17.31 -13.12 -38.71
N PRO A 87 17.52 -13.20 -40.04
CA PRO A 87 17.83 -14.46 -40.70
C PRO A 87 19.06 -15.18 -40.15
N ARG A 88 20.09 -14.44 -39.70
CA ARG A 88 21.30 -15.01 -39.08
C ARG A 88 20.95 -15.70 -37.76
N MET A 89 20.10 -15.08 -36.95
CA MET A 89 19.61 -15.64 -35.67
C MET A 89 18.84 -16.94 -35.88
N LYS A 90 17.95 -16.96 -36.89
CA LYS A 90 17.21 -18.18 -37.29
C LYS A 90 18.15 -19.28 -37.75
N GLN A 91 19.14 -18.94 -38.58
CA GLN A 91 20.12 -19.90 -39.05
C GLN A 91 20.97 -20.47 -37.90
N ALA A 92 21.46 -19.62 -37.00
CA ALA A 92 22.23 -20.06 -35.83
C ALA A 92 21.40 -20.99 -34.91
N THR A 93 20.10 -20.73 -34.79
CA THR A 93 19.16 -21.60 -34.09
C THR A 93 19.06 -22.97 -34.77
N ILE A 94 18.85 -23.00 -36.09
CA ILE A 94 18.78 -24.23 -36.90
C ILE A 94 20.08 -25.02 -36.79
N ASP A 95 21.24 -24.37 -36.92
CA ASP A 95 22.55 -25.02 -36.86
C ASP A 95 22.79 -25.65 -35.48
N ALA A 96 22.37 -24.96 -34.41
CA ALA A 96 22.44 -25.50 -33.07
C ALA A 96 21.49 -26.70 -32.87
N VAL A 97 20.28 -26.68 -33.44
CA VAL A 97 19.38 -27.85 -33.46
C VAL A 97 20.05 -29.03 -34.17
N LEU A 98 20.62 -28.81 -35.35
CA LEU A 98 21.24 -29.87 -36.15
C LEU A 98 22.46 -30.49 -35.44
N ARG A 99 23.21 -29.68 -34.68
CA ARG A 99 24.44 -30.11 -34.01
C ARG A 99 24.20 -30.70 -32.62
N TYR A 100 23.28 -30.14 -31.84
CA TYR A 100 23.12 -30.44 -30.42
C TYR A 100 21.73 -30.95 -30.04
N GLY A 101 20.79 -30.98 -30.98
CA GLY A 101 19.39 -31.31 -30.75
C GLY A 101 18.60 -30.16 -30.14
N THR A 102 17.33 -30.41 -29.83
CA THR A 102 16.42 -29.44 -29.22
C THR A 102 16.72 -29.20 -27.74
N GLN A 103 17.36 -30.16 -27.07
CA GLN A 103 17.66 -30.11 -25.65
C GLN A 103 18.97 -30.84 -25.33
N PHE A 104 19.76 -30.27 -24.43
CA PHE A 104 20.90 -30.91 -23.80
C PHE A 104 20.56 -31.20 -22.33
N SER A 105 19.99 -32.37 -22.07
CA SER A 105 19.38 -32.77 -20.78
C SER A 105 20.43 -33.08 -19.70
N SER A 106 21.25 -32.10 -19.35
CA SER A 106 22.23 -32.18 -18.26
C SER A 106 22.21 -30.90 -17.44
N SER A 107 22.25 -31.04 -16.12
CA SER A 107 22.51 -29.90 -15.26
C SER A 107 23.93 -29.38 -15.51
N ARG A 108 24.09 -28.06 -15.49
CA ARG A 108 25.38 -27.40 -15.71
C ARG A 108 26.41 -27.71 -14.62
N GLY A 109 25.96 -28.16 -13.44
CA GLY A 109 26.83 -28.63 -12.36
C GLY A 109 27.58 -29.92 -12.70
N TYR A 110 27.02 -30.77 -13.57
CA TYR A 110 27.67 -31.99 -14.04
C TYR A 110 28.38 -31.78 -15.38
N LEU A 111 27.64 -31.30 -16.38
CA LEU A 111 28.13 -31.13 -17.74
C LEU A 111 27.33 -30.02 -18.44
N SER A 112 28.03 -29.05 -19.03
CA SER A 112 27.43 -27.90 -19.74
C SER A 112 27.62 -28.00 -21.24
N SER A 113 26.68 -27.44 -22.03
CA SER A 113 26.89 -27.24 -23.48
C SER A 113 28.16 -26.41 -23.73
N PRO A 114 28.99 -26.75 -24.73
CA PRO A 114 30.17 -25.97 -25.08
C PRO A 114 29.83 -24.55 -25.53
N GLN A 115 28.60 -24.30 -26.01
CA GLN A 115 28.13 -22.98 -26.47
C GLN A 115 28.21 -21.91 -25.36
N TYR A 116 28.10 -22.30 -24.08
CA TYR A 116 28.24 -21.35 -22.97
C TYR A 116 29.61 -20.67 -22.94
N ILE A 117 30.68 -21.37 -23.34
CA ILE A 117 32.05 -20.83 -23.30
C ILE A 117 32.18 -19.69 -24.33
N GLU A 118 31.72 -19.93 -25.56
CA GLU A 118 31.72 -18.91 -26.62
C GLU A 118 30.83 -17.73 -26.24
N LEU A 119 29.60 -18.00 -25.78
CA LEU A 119 28.67 -16.95 -25.40
C LEU A 119 29.20 -16.08 -24.25
N GLU A 120 29.69 -16.69 -23.17
CA GLU A 120 30.23 -15.94 -22.03
C GLU A 120 31.47 -15.12 -22.41
N ALA A 121 32.29 -15.59 -23.36
CA ALA A 121 33.43 -14.84 -23.87
C ALA A 121 32.99 -13.59 -24.65
N LEU A 122 32.08 -13.76 -25.61
CA LEU A 122 31.52 -12.66 -26.41
C LEU A 122 30.82 -11.62 -25.54
N LEU A 123 30.01 -12.07 -24.57
CA LEU A 123 29.33 -11.16 -23.65
C LEU A 123 30.30 -10.45 -22.70
N SER A 124 31.41 -11.09 -22.32
CA SER A 124 32.44 -10.44 -21.49
C SER A 124 33.13 -9.30 -22.24
N GLU A 125 33.40 -9.49 -23.54
CA GLU A 125 33.90 -8.44 -24.43
C GLU A 125 32.89 -7.29 -24.56
N LEU A 126 31.62 -7.62 -24.81
CA LEU A 126 30.52 -6.67 -24.99
C LEU A 126 30.31 -5.81 -23.73
N PHE A 127 30.12 -6.44 -22.57
CA PHE A 127 29.78 -5.75 -21.32
C PHE A 127 31.00 -5.15 -20.61
N GLY A 128 32.23 -5.55 -20.96
CA GLY A 128 33.45 -5.07 -20.34
C GLY A 128 33.64 -5.57 -18.90
N GLY A 129 33.26 -6.81 -18.62
CA GLY A 129 33.36 -7.45 -17.31
C GLY A 129 33.34 -8.98 -17.42
N HIS A 130 33.32 -9.70 -16.30
CA HIS A 130 33.30 -11.15 -16.30
C HIS A 130 31.86 -11.67 -16.31
N VAL A 131 31.44 -12.37 -17.36
CA VAL A 131 30.03 -12.75 -17.54
C VAL A 131 29.73 -14.19 -17.12
N LEU A 132 28.61 -14.38 -16.43
CA LEU A 132 27.96 -15.66 -16.24
C LEU A 132 26.57 -15.65 -16.90
N VAL A 133 26.35 -16.52 -17.88
CA VAL A 133 25.02 -16.64 -18.50
C VAL A 133 24.11 -17.47 -17.59
N THR A 134 22.87 -17.08 -17.45
CA THR A 134 21.87 -17.70 -16.56
C THR A 134 20.64 -18.14 -17.36
N PRO A 135 19.89 -19.19 -16.94
CA PRO A 135 18.73 -19.66 -17.72
C PRO A 135 17.63 -18.62 -17.90
N THR A 136 17.44 -17.75 -16.91
CA THR A 136 16.64 -16.52 -16.98
C THR A 136 17.29 -15.46 -16.09
N THR A 137 16.91 -14.19 -16.23
CA THR A 137 17.37 -13.13 -15.33
C THR A 137 16.93 -13.38 -13.89
N SER A 138 15.67 -13.85 -13.67
CA SER A 138 15.16 -14.21 -12.35
C SER A 138 15.99 -15.28 -11.65
N LEU A 139 16.34 -16.35 -12.36
CA LEU A 139 17.23 -17.39 -11.82
C LEU A 139 18.67 -16.88 -11.63
N GLY A 140 19.05 -15.84 -12.36
CA GLY A 140 20.30 -15.13 -12.15
C GLY A 140 20.36 -14.42 -10.80
N HIS A 141 19.34 -13.64 -10.42
CA HIS A 141 19.31 -13.02 -9.09
C HIS A 141 19.32 -14.06 -7.97
N LEU A 142 18.48 -15.10 -8.09
CA LEU A 142 18.38 -16.20 -7.13
C LEU A 142 19.68 -17.02 -7.00
N SER A 143 20.52 -17.01 -8.03
CA SER A 143 21.83 -17.67 -7.97
C SER A 143 22.93 -16.76 -7.42
N THR A 144 22.84 -15.47 -7.69
CA THR A 144 23.88 -14.50 -7.37
C THR A 144 23.75 -13.98 -5.95
N LEU A 145 22.60 -13.41 -5.59
CA LEU A 145 22.46 -12.67 -4.34
C LEU A 145 22.73 -13.53 -3.10
N PRO A 146 22.19 -14.77 -2.98
CA PRO A 146 22.41 -15.61 -1.81
C PRO A 146 23.86 -16.11 -1.62
N VAL A 147 24.74 -15.91 -2.62
CA VAL A 147 26.17 -16.27 -2.59
C VAL A 147 27.04 -15.05 -2.25
N LEU A 148 26.58 -13.85 -2.59
CA LEU A 148 27.35 -12.62 -2.48
C LEU A 148 27.03 -11.80 -1.24
N VAL A 149 25.79 -11.87 -0.75
CA VAL A 149 25.33 -11.12 0.42
C VAL A 149 25.39 -12.02 1.64
N ASP A 150 26.06 -11.55 2.70
CA ASP A 150 26.15 -12.25 3.98
C ASP A 150 25.02 -11.81 4.94
N SER A 151 24.82 -12.59 6.01
CA SER A 151 24.02 -12.19 7.16
C SER A 151 24.58 -10.97 7.91
N THR A 152 25.88 -10.68 7.80
CA THR A 152 26.52 -9.48 8.37
C THR A 152 26.40 -8.23 7.47
N ASP A 153 25.86 -8.38 6.26
CA ASP A 153 25.59 -7.27 5.34
C ASP A 153 24.17 -6.72 5.58
N ALA A 154 23.90 -5.52 5.05
CA ALA A 154 22.55 -4.99 4.90
C ALA A 154 22.19 -4.81 3.41
N VAL A 155 20.91 -4.91 3.10
CA VAL A 155 20.34 -4.71 1.76
C VAL A 155 19.32 -3.58 1.80
N LEU A 156 19.48 -2.64 0.87
CA LEU A 156 18.56 -1.57 0.53
C LEU A 156 18.01 -1.83 -0.87
N LEU A 157 16.69 -1.95 -0.99
CA LEU A 157 16.02 -2.10 -2.29
C LEU A 157 15.39 -0.77 -2.68
N ASP A 158 15.57 -0.35 -3.94
CA ASP A 158 14.63 0.62 -4.51
C ASP A 158 13.22 0.01 -4.46
N HIS A 159 12.25 0.77 -3.99
CA HIS A 159 10.86 0.32 -3.86
C HIS A 159 10.30 -0.23 -5.18
N GLN A 160 10.72 0.29 -6.33
CA GLN A 160 10.25 -0.16 -7.64
C GLN A 160 11.17 -1.16 -8.34
N VAL A 161 12.23 -1.65 -7.67
CA VAL A 161 13.10 -2.69 -8.24
C VAL A 161 12.27 -3.92 -8.63
N HIS A 162 12.61 -4.55 -9.75
CA HIS A 162 11.82 -5.62 -10.33
C HIS A 162 11.53 -6.75 -9.33
N ALA A 163 10.31 -7.31 -9.40
CA ALA A 163 9.82 -8.31 -8.45
C ALA A 163 10.74 -9.54 -8.30
N SER A 164 11.51 -9.90 -9.34
CA SER A 164 12.49 -11.01 -9.24
C SER A 164 13.70 -10.68 -8.36
N VAL A 165 14.12 -9.41 -8.27
CA VAL A 165 15.14 -8.95 -7.33
C VAL A 165 14.58 -8.98 -5.92
N GLN A 166 13.35 -8.46 -5.72
CA GLN A 166 12.66 -8.52 -4.42
C GLN A 166 12.49 -9.96 -3.92
N MET A 167 12.11 -10.89 -4.81
CA MET A 167 12.01 -12.32 -4.50
C MET A 167 13.35 -12.91 -4.03
N ALA A 168 14.46 -12.53 -4.66
CA ALA A 168 15.79 -12.99 -4.26
C ALA A 168 16.25 -12.33 -2.94
N ALA A 169 15.91 -11.06 -2.70
CA ALA A 169 16.17 -10.37 -1.43
C ALA A 169 15.37 -10.98 -0.27
N ASN A 170 14.14 -11.45 -0.51
CA ASN A 170 13.37 -12.19 0.50
C ASN A 170 14.07 -13.47 0.96
N GLN A 171 14.84 -14.14 0.09
CA GLN A 171 15.65 -15.28 0.52
C GLN A 171 16.80 -14.87 1.45
N LEU A 172 17.34 -13.66 1.31
CA LEU A 172 18.36 -13.11 2.20
C LEU A 172 17.77 -12.79 3.57
N ARG A 173 16.58 -12.20 3.59
CA ARG A 173 15.81 -11.93 4.81
C ARG A 173 15.59 -13.20 5.64
N VAL A 174 15.19 -14.30 4.99
CA VAL A 174 15.05 -15.63 5.64
C VAL A 174 16.36 -16.16 6.23
N LYS A 175 17.52 -15.74 5.70
CA LYS A 175 18.85 -16.08 6.23
C LYS A 175 19.34 -15.13 7.34
N GLY A 176 18.53 -14.14 7.74
CA GLY A 176 18.86 -13.17 8.80
C GLY A 176 19.57 -11.91 8.31
N THR A 177 19.70 -11.69 6.99
CA THR A 177 20.23 -10.42 6.45
C THR A 177 19.21 -9.30 6.65
N THR A 178 19.66 -8.13 7.11
CA THR A 178 18.83 -6.93 7.19
C THR A 178 18.41 -6.47 5.79
N VAL A 179 17.11 -6.36 5.52
CA VAL A 179 16.58 -5.88 4.22
C VAL A 179 15.58 -4.75 4.44
N ASP A 180 15.89 -3.56 3.94
CA ASP A 180 15.02 -2.36 4.00
C ASP A 180 14.69 -1.85 2.59
N LEU A 181 13.57 -1.13 2.46
CA LEU A 181 13.19 -0.42 1.23
C LEU A 181 13.62 1.05 1.29
N VAL A 182 13.95 1.61 0.14
CA VAL A 182 14.17 3.04 -0.10
C VAL A 182 13.10 3.49 -1.07
N ARG A 183 12.41 4.60 -0.75
CA ARG A 183 11.44 5.18 -1.70
C ARG A 183 12.14 5.44 -3.03
N HIS A 184 11.46 5.09 -4.11
CA HIS A 184 11.99 5.08 -5.46
C HIS A 184 12.82 6.32 -5.82
N ASN A 185 14.04 6.10 -6.29
CA ASN A 185 15.03 7.10 -6.70
C ASN A 185 15.32 8.21 -5.65
N ASN A 186 15.01 8.01 -4.37
CA ASN A 186 15.29 8.96 -3.30
C ASN A 186 16.74 8.83 -2.78
N MET A 187 17.67 9.51 -3.43
CA MET A 187 19.10 9.42 -3.12
C MET A 187 19.47 10.00 -1.75
N GLU A 188 18.75 11.01 -1.27
CA GLU A 188 18.96 11.59 0.06
C GLU A 188 18.63 10.56 1.16
N ARG A 189 17.50 9.86 1.02
CA ARG A 189 17.10 8.80 1.95
C ARG A 189 18.04 7.60 1.85
N LEU A 190 18.46 7.23 0.64
CA LEU A 190 19.47 6.19 0.43
C LEU A 190 20.75 6.52 1.21
N GLU A 191 21.28 7.73 1.06
CA GLU A 191 22.50 8.16 1.74
C GLU A 191 22.36 8.13 3.26
N ALA A 192 21.25 8.63 3.82
CA ALA A 192 20.98 8.57 5.25
C ALA A 192 20.94 7.12 5.77
N MET A 193 20.32 6.19 5.02
CA MET A 193 20.25 4.79 5.38
C MET A 193 21.61 4.08 5.27
N ILE A 194 22.43 4.41 4.26
CA ILE A 194 23.80 3.93 4.16
C ILE A 194 24.60 4.34 5.40
N GLN A 195 24.56 5.61 5.80
CA GLN A 195 25.28 6.12 6.97
C GLN A 195 24.86 5.43 8.27
N ARG A 196 23.56 5.14 8.42
CA ARG A 196 23.03 4.40 9.57
C ARG A 196 23.53 2.96 9.59
N LEU A 197 23.30 2.23 8.50
CA LEU A 197 23.56 0.79 8.44
C LEU A 197 25.06 0.46 8.43
N SER A 198 25.89 1.34 7.88
CA SER A 198 27.36 1.18 7.83
C SER A 198 28.03 1.18 9.22
N LYS A 199 27.29 1.46 10.30
CA LYS A 199 27.79 1.39 11.69
C LYS A 199 27.83 -0.04 12.21
N ASP A 200 26.88 -0.87 11.77
CA ASP A 200 26.60 -2.18 12.37
C ASP A 200 26.72 -3.35 11.36
N HIS A 201 26.99 -3.06 10.09
CA HIS A 201 27.08 -4.05 9.01
C HIS A 201 28.40 -3.93 8.24
N ASP A 202 28.89 -5.03 7.67
CA ASP A 202 30.16 -5.07 6.94
C ASP A 202 30.04 -4.36 5.56
N ARG A 203 28.89 -4.53 4.91
CA ARG A 203 28.57 -3.93 3.61
C ARG A 203 27.11 -3.51 3.57
N VAL A 204 26.84 -2.51 2.73
CA VAL A 204 25.48 -2.09 2.40
C VAL A 204 25.27 -2.29 0.90
N TRP A 205 24.36 -3.17 0.52
CA TRP A 205 23.98 -3.42 -0.86
C TRP A 205 22.80 -2.54 -1.24
N TYR A 206 22.92 -1.74 -2.31
CA TYR A 206 21.78 -1.09 -2.92
C TYR A 206 21.40 -1.81 -4.22
N MET A 207 20.13 -2.21 -4.32
CA MET A 207 19.59 -2.93 -5.48
C MET A 207 18.51 -2.11 -6.17
N ALA A 208 18.68 -1.87 -7.47
CA ALA A 208 17.79 -1.02 -8.27
C ALA A 208 17.73 -1.51 -9.72
N ASP A 209 16.68 -1.15 -10.46
CA ASP A 209 16.64 -1.35 -11.91
C ASP A 209 17.49 -0.26 -12.60
N GLY A 210 18.13 -0.58 -13.72
CA GLY A 210 18.78 0.43 -14.56
C GLY A 210 17.75 1.26 -15.35
N VAL A 211 16.78 0.58 -15.94
CA VAL A 211 15.59 1.15 -16.57
C VAL A 211 14.37 0.50 -15.94
N TYR A 212 13.55 1.27 -15.22
CA TYR A 212 12.40 0.73 -14.51
C TYR A 212 11.31 0.27 -15.48
N SER A 213 10.84 -0.97 -15.31
CA SER A 213 10.04 -1.66 -16.33
C SER A 213 8.67 -1.03 -16.62
N MET A 214 8.07 -0.30 -15.67
CA MET A 214 6.73 0.30 -15.80
C MET A 214 6.80 1.78 -16.21
N PHE A 215 7.35 2.65 -15.36
CA PHE A 215 7.39 4.10 -15.60
C PHE A 215 8.51 4.56 -16.52
N ALA A 216 9.40 3.64 -16.92
CA ALA A 216 10.40 3.81 -17.97
C ALA A 216 11.53 4.79 -17.65
N ASP A 217 11.59 5.30 -16.42
CA ASP A 217 12.64 6.18 -15.93
C ASP A 217 13.94 5.42 -15.66
N LEU A 218 15.03 6.17 -15.61
CA LEU A 218 16.38 5.66 -15.34
C LEU A 218 16.73 5.80 -13.85
N ALA A 219 17.51 4.85 -13.33
CA ALA A 219 18.17 5.08 -12.05
C ALA A 219 19.15 6.27 -12.14
N PRO A 220 19.33 7.05 -11.05
CA PRO A 220 20.20 8.22 -11.00
C PRO A 220 21.68 7.80 -10.96
N PHE A 221 22.22 7.33 -12.10
CA PHE A 221 23.53 6.68 -12.18
C PHE A 221 24.69 7.60 -11.75
N THR A 222 24.59 8.91 -12.02
CA THR A 222 25.63 9.88 -11.65
C THR A 222 25.71 10.04 -10.13
N GLU A 223 24.57 10.14 -9.46
CA GLU A 223 24.43 10.24 -8.01
C GLU A 223 24.84 8.92 -7.35
N LEU A 224 24.43 7.78 -7.90
CA LEU A 224 24.86 6.46 -7.45
C LEU A 224 26.37 6.27 -7.56
N ARG A 225 26.99 6.80 -8.62
CA ARG A 225 28.46 6.80 -8.75
C ARG A 225 29.12 7.64 -7.67
N ALA A 226 28.58 8.83 -7.39
CA ALA A 226 29.09 9.69 -6.33
C ALA A 226 28.97 9.02 -4.94
N LEU A 227 27.86 8.33 -4.66
CA LEU A 227 27.68 7.57 -3.42
C LEU A 227 28.65 6.39 -3.32
N LEU A 228 28.88 5.66 -4.41
CA LEU A 228 29.89 4.59 -4.45
C LEU A 228 31.28 5.12 -4.11
N ASP A 229 31.68 6.24 -4.71
CA ASP A 229 32.98 6.86 -4.49
C ASP A 229 33.12 7.39 -3.05
N LYS A 230 32.01 7.86 -2.45
CA LYS A 230 31.97 8.38 -1.08
C LYS A 230 31.96 7.30 0.01
N TYR A 231 31.28 6.18 -0.21
CA TYR A 231 31.04 5.15 0.82
C TYR A 231 31.71 3.83 0.46
N PRO A 232 32.86 3.47 1.07
CA PRO A 232 33.61 2.24 0.77
C PRO A 232 32.81 0.94 0.97
N GLN A 233 31.87 0.93 1.92
CA GLN A 233 31.02 -0.22 2.24
C GLN A 233 29.85 -0.42 1.26
N LEU A 234 29.56 0.59 0.42
CA LEU A 234 28.45 0.52 -0.54
C LEU A 234 28.80 -0.42 -1.71
N MET A 235 27.88 -1.35 -1.98
CA MET A 235 27.87 -2.24 -3.13
C MET A 235 26.61 -1.97 -3.96
N LEU A 236 26.71 -1.97 -5.29
CA LEU A 236 25.55 -1.85 -6.18
C LEU A 236 25.26 -3.16 -6.91
N TYR A 237 23.98 -3.52 -6.93
CA TYR A 237 23.43 -4.56 -7.78
C TYR A 237 22.35 -3.95 -8.68
N VAL A 238 22.65 -3.81 -9.97
CA VAL A 238 21.74 -3.13 -10.92
C VAL A 238 21.10 -4.15 -11.85
N ASP A 239 19.78 -4.22 -11.89
CA ASP A 239 19.06 -4.96 -12.92
C ASP A 239 18.87 -4.08 -14.17
N ASP A 240 19.81 -4.17 -15.10
CA ASP A 240 19.77 -3.42 -16.37
C ASP A 240 19.08 -4.23 -17.49
N SER A 241 18.18 -5.14 -17.14
CA SER A 241 17.45 -5.98 -18.09
C SER A 241 16.78 -5.22 -19.23
N HIS A 242 16.26 -4.03 -18.95
CA HIS A 242 15.60 -3.18 -19.93
C HIS A 242 16.53 -2.13 -20.54
N GLY A 243 17.77 -1.96 -20.07
CA GLY A 243 18.74 -1.00 -20.63
C GLY A 243 19.70 -1.58 -21.65
N VAL A 244 19.99 -2.89 -21.58
CA VAL A 244 20.93 -3.54 -22.52
C VAL A 244 20.38 -3.70 -23.95
N GLY A 245 21.30 -3.73 -24.90
CA GLY A 245 21.11 -3.86 -26.35
C GLY A 245 20.89 -2.53 -27.05
N TRP A 246 19.85 -1.79 -26.66
CA TRP A 246 19.44 -0.56 -27.38
C TRP A 246 20.27 0.69 -27.03
N ALA A 247 21.02 0.66 -25.92
CA ALA A 247 21.85 1.77 -25.48
C ALA A 247 23.26 1.33 -25.11
N GLY A 248 24.17 2.29 -25.18
CA GLY A 248 25.57 2.16 -24.80
C GLY A 248 26.44 1.37 -25.77
N LYS A 249 27.74 1.44 -25.55
CA LYS A 249 28.74 0.81 -26.43
C LYS A 249 28.51 -0.70 -26.51
N HIS A 250 28.41 -1.24 -27.72
CA HIS A 250 28.06 -2.64 -27.98
C HIS A 250 26.71 -3.08 -27.35
N GLY A 251 25.85 -2.13 -26.99
CA GLY A 251 24.59 -2.43 -26.32
C GLY A 251 24.76 -2.82 -24.86
N ARG A 252 25.83 -2.37 -24.19
CA ARG A 252 26.04 -2.70 -22.78
C ARG A 252 25.09 -2.02 -21.79
N GLY A 253 24.23 -1.11 -22.27
CA GLY A 253 23.24 -0.41 -21.47
C GLY A 253 23.76 0.84 -20.76
N PRO A 254 22.85 1.73 -20.34
CA PRO A 254 23.20 3.00 -19.70
C PRO A 254 23.84 2.80 -18.32
N ALA A 255 23.46 1.73 -17.59
CA ALA A 255 24.02 1.46 -16.27
C ALA A 255 25.52 1.14 -16.36
N LEU A 256 25.92 0.21 -17.22
CA LEU A 256 27.33 -0.15 -17.39
C LEU A 256 28.15 0.92 -18.13
N ASP A 257 27.51 1.82 -18.89
CA ASP A 257 28.20 2.97 -19.46
C ASP A 257 28.74 3.93 -18.40
N VAL A 258 27.97 4.16 -17.33
CA VAL A 258 28.32 5.10 -16.25
C VAL A 258 29.01 4.40 -15.07
N LEU A 259 28.50 3.24 -14.67
CA LEU A 259 28.95 2.50 -13.48
C LEU A 259 29.96 1.39 -13.78
N GLY A 260 30.10 0.99 -15.05
CA GLY A 260 30.96 -0.11 -15.46
C GLY A 260 32.43 0.07 -15.09
N GLY A 261 33.12 -1.04 -14.87
CA GLY A 261 34.53 -1.07 -14.43
C GLY A 261 34.77 -0.72 -12.96
N HIS A 262 33.72 -0.35 -12.21
CA HIS A 262 33.85 -0.13 -10.77
C HIS A 262 33.84 -1.49 -10.02
N PRO A 263 34.76 -1.74 -9.07
CA PRO A 263 34.93 -3.06 -8.43
C PRO A 263 33.77 -3.49 -7.51
N ARG A 264 32.82 -2.59 -7.26
CA ARG A 264 31.66 -2.81 -6.36
C ARG A 264 30.32 -2.74 -7.09
N VAL A 265 30.32 -2.85 -8.41
CA VAL A 265 29.12 -2.85 -9.25
C VAL A 265 28.96 -4.22 -9.87
N ILE A 266 27.77 -4.79 -9.72
CA ILE A 266 27.34 -6.02 -10.39
C ILE A 266 26.08 -5.69 -11.17
N ALA A 267 26.02 -6.09 -12.44
CA ALA A 267 24.85 -5.84 -13.27
C ALA A 267 24.20 -7.17 -13.68
N ALA A 268 22.87 -7.22 -13.61
CA ALA A 268 22.06 -8.25 -14.23
C ALA A 268 21.51 -7.73 -15.56
N CYS A 269 21.50 -8.58 -16.57
CA CYS A 269 21.09 -8.26 -17.92
C CYS A 269 20.12 -9.33 -18.43
N SER A 270 19.26 -8.97 -19.39
CA SER A 270 18.33 -9.90 -20.04
C SER A 270 18.71 -10.12 -21.49
N LEU A 271 18.85 -11.39 -21.89
CA LEU A 271 19.05 -11.78 -23.28
C LEU A 271 17.70 -12.04 -24.00
N ASN A 272 16.60 -12.07 -23.24
CA ASN A 272 15.24 -12.32 -23.73
C ASN A 272 14.46 -11.05 -24.14
N LYS A 273 15.14 -9.90 -24.19
CA LYS A 273 14.55 -8.61 -24.57
C LYS A 273 15.24 -8.11 -25.84
N SER A 274 16.03 -7.05 -25.74
CA SER A 274 16.69 -6.41 -26.88
C SER A 274 17.61 -7.34 -27.70
N PHE A 275 18.16 -8.38 -27.07
CA PHE A 275 19.02 -9.39 -27.72
C PHE A 275 18.22 -10.41 -28.57
N GLY A 276 16.89 -10.47 -28.46
CA GLY A 276 16.06 -11.38 -29.25
C GLY A 276 16.41 -12.87 -29.08
N ALA A 277 17.03 -13.26 -27.95
CA ALA A 277 17.48 -14.62 -27.66
C ALA A 277 16.85 -15.13 -26.36
N ALA A 278 17.48 -16.08 -25.66
CA ALA A 278 17.02 -16.53 -24.34
C ALA A 278 18.10 -16.42 -23.28
N GLY A 279 17.67 -16.33 -22.03
CA GLY A 279 18.55 -16.27 -20.87
C GLY A 279 18.67 -14.90 -20.21
N GLY A 280 19.47 -14.88 -19.16
CA GLY A 280 20.03 -13.67 -18.57
C GLY A 280 21.55 -13.75 -18.54
N ALA A 281 22.17 -12.66 -18.12
CA ALA A 281 23.60 -12.59 -17.88
C ALA A 281 23.87 -11.78 -16.61
N ILE A 282 24.85 -12.20 -15.82
CA ILE A 282 25.35 -11.40 -14.69
C ILE A 282 26.78 -10.99 -15.02
N VAL A 283 27.03 -9.68 -14.96
CA VAL A 283 28.33 -9.05 -15.21
C VAL A 283 28.99 -8.78 -13.87
N PHE A 284 30.15 -9.40 -13.65
CA PHE A 284 30.94 -9.27 -12.43
C PHE A 284 32.18 -8.39 -12.67
N PRO A 285 32.62 -7.64 -11.64
CA PRO A 285 33.82 -6.82 -11.75
C PRO A 285 35.10 -7.65 -11.74
N ASP A 286 35.08 -8.87 -11.18
CA ASP A 286 36.23 -9.78 -11.18
C ASP A 286 35.82 -11.25 -11.41
N ALA A 287 36.81 -12.04 -11.84
CA ALA A 287 36.62 -13.44 -12.20
C ALA A 287 36.31 -14.36 -11.01
N GLU A 288 36.73 -13.99 -9.79
CA GLU A 288 36.54 -14.80 -8.60
C GLU A 288 35.10 -14.72 -8.11
N LEU A 289 34.48 -13.53 -8.11
CA LEU A 289 33.04 -13.39 -7.83
C LEU A 289 32.19 -14.18 -8.83
N ARG A 290 32.51 -14.08 -10.13
CA ARG A 290 31.85 -14.90 -11.16
C ARG A 290 31.98 -16.39 -10.84
N ARG A 291 33.20 -16.85 -10.51
CA ARG A 291 33.47 -18.26 -10.18
C ARG A 291 32.66 -18.71 -8.97
N ARG A 292 32.65 -17.92 -7.89
CA ARG A 292 31.89 -18.19 -6.66
C ARG A 292 30.41 -18.41 -6.97
N VAL A 293 29.79 -17.52 -7.74
CA VAL A 293 28.37 -17.67 -8.12
C VAL A 293 28.15 -18.87 -9.02
N LYS A 294 29.04 -19.11 -9.99
CA LYS A 294 28.96 -20.29 -10.87
C LYS A 294 28.99 -21.60 -10.08
N THR A 295 29.80 -21.68 -9.02
CA THR A 295 29.99 -22.91 -8.22
C THR A 295 29.10 -22.99 -6.98
N GLY A 296 28.57 -21.88 -6.49
CA GLY A 296 27.79 -21.80 -5.25
C GLY A 296 26.32 -21.46 -5.47
N GLY A 297 25.95 -20.92 -6.62
CA GLY A 297 24.58 -20.51 -6.94
C GLY A 297 23.69 -21.73 -7.19
N GLY A 298 22.69 -21.93 -6.34
CA GLY A 298 21.79 -23.10 -6.40
C GLY A 298 21.18 -23.31 -7.79
N PRO A 299 20.45 -22.33 -8.37
CA PRO A 299 19.87 -22.48 -9.69
C PRO A 299 20.90 -22.67 -10.82
N MET A 300 22.15 -22.21 -10.66
CA MET A 300 23.21 -22.48 -11.65
C MET A 300 23.62 -23.94 -11.68
N MET A 301 23.57 -24.63 -10.54
CA MET A 301 23.94 -26.03 -10.43
C MET A 301 22.75 -26.97 -10.60
N PHE A 302 21.57 -26.61 -10.11
CA PHE A 302 20.44 -27.54 -9.94
C PHE A 302 19.20 -27.20 -10.78
N SER A 303 19.27 -26.19 -11.66
CA SER A 303 18.20 -25.85 -12.61
C SER A 303 18.51 -26.32 -14.04
N GLY A 304 17.47 -26.29 -14.89
CA GLY A 304 17.60 -26.58 -16.32
C GLY A 304 18.42 -25.51 -17.05
N PRO A 305 19.29 -25.89 -18.01
CA PRO A 305 20.05 -24.94 -18.81
C PRO A 305 19.17 -24.24 -19.86
N ILE A 306 19.73 -23.23 -20.51
CA ILE A 306 19.21 -22.70 -21.78
C ILE A 306 19.37 -23.80 -22.84
N GLN A 307 18.33 -24.01 -23.63
CA GLN A 307 18.32 -25.01 -24.69
C GLN A 307 19.34 -24.64 -25.77
N PRO A 308 20.08 -25.63 -26.34
CA PRO A 308 21.09 -25.38 -27.37
C PRO A 308 20.66 -24.48 -28.54
N PRO A 309 19.42 -24.58 -29.07
CA PRO A 309 18.97 -23.70 -30.15
C PRO A 309 19.03 -22.22 -29.77
N LEU A 310 18.57 -21.88 -28.56
CA LEU A 310 18.55 -20.50 -28.08
C LEU A 310 19.93 -20.02 -27.61
N LEU A 311 20.83 -20.93 -27.23
CA LEU A 311 22.25 -20.59 -27.06
C LEU A 311 22.90 -20.22 -28.40
N GLY A 312 22.52 -20.89 -29.50
CA GLY A 312 22.95 -20.55 -30.85
C GLY A 312 22.50 -19.14 -31.24
N ALA A 313 21.22 -18.85 -31.04
CA ALA A 313 20.68 -17.49 -31.22
C ALA A 313 21.42 -16.45 -30.36
N ALA A 314 21.65 -16.72 -29.07
CA ALA A 314 22.33 -15.77 -28.19
C ALA A 314 23.77 -15.47 -28.64
N ILE A 315 24.50 -16.47 -29.14
CA ILE A 315 25.85 -16.29 -29.70
C ILE A 315 25.80 -15.38 -30.92
N GLU A 316 24.85 -15.60 -31.83
CA GLU A 316 24.72 -14.77 -33.03
C GLU A 316 24.30 -13.35 -32.69
N SER A 317 23.38 -13.15 -31.74
CA SER A 317 23.03 -11.83 -31.25
C SER A 317 24.25 -11.11 -30.66
N ALA A 318 25.10 -11.80 -29.90
CA ALA A 318 26.31 -11.19 -29.35
C ALA A 318 27.29 -10.75 -30.46
N LYS A 319 27.39 -11.52 -31.56
CA LYS A 319 28.19 -11.15 -32.74
C LYS A 319 27.63 -9.91 -33.44
N ILE A 320 26.31 -9.81 -33.60
CA ILE A 320 25.64 -8.63 -34.14
C ILE A 320 25.94 -7.39 -33.28
N HIS A 321 25.88 -7.52 -31.95
CA HIS A 321 26.18 -6.42 -31.03
C HIS A 321 27.65 -5.96 -31.06
N LEU A 322 28.58 -6.85 -31.38
CA LEU A 322 30.00 -6.53 -31.55
C LEU A 322 30.34 -6.01 -32.94
N SER A 323 29.39 -6.02 -33.88
CA SER A 323 29.60 -5.55 -35.25
C SER A 323 29.45 -4.03 -35.37
N ASP A 324 29.92 -3.50 -36.50
CA ASP A 324 29.76 -2.08 -36.85
C ASP A 324 28.31 -1.69 -37.20
N GLU A 325 27.38 -2.65 -37.30
CA GLU A 325 25.97 -2.39 -37.64
C GLU A 325 25.15 -1.94 -36.42
N LEU A 326 25.58 -2.28 -35.20
CA LEU A 326 24.81 -2.00 -33.99
C LEU A 326 24.53 -0.50 -33.77
N PRO A 327 25.51 0.43 -33.94
CA PRO A 327 25.23 1.86 -33.78
C PRO A 327 24.11 2.38 -34.69
N GLU A 328 23.98 1.83 -35.90
CA GLU A 328 22.90 2.18 -36.83
C GLU A 328 21.54 1.69 -36.34
N LEU A 329 21.48 0.46 -35.82
CA LEU A 329 20.27 -0.10 -35.22
C LEU A 329 19.83 0.70 -33.97
N GLN A 330 20.77 1.06 -33.10
CA GLN A 330 20.52 1.88 -31.91
C GLN A 330 20.03 3.29 -32.29
N ALA A 331 20.66 3.92 -33.30
CA ALA A 331 20.24 5.23 -33.79
C ALA A 331 18.82 5.19 -34.36
N ALA A 332 18.51 4.19 -35.19
CA ALA A 332 17.19 4.02 -35.78
C ALA A 332 16.08 3.80 -34.72
N LEU A 333 16.38 3.09 -33.63
CA LEU A 333 15.44 2.93 -32.52
C LEU A 333 15.29 4.24 -31.74
N ARG A 334 16.41 4.95 -31.48
CA ARG A 334 16.38 6.26 -30.81
C ARG A 334 15.55 7.28 -31.58
N GLU A 335 15.62 7.28 -32.91
CA GLU A 335 14.78 8.13 -33.76
C GLU A 335 13.29 7.84 -33.59
N ARG A 336 12.90 6.56 -33.52
CA ARG A 336 11.50 6.15 -33.25
C ARG A 336 11.02 6.61 -31.88
N VAL A 337 11.86 6.45 -30.85
CA VAL A 337 11.57 6.92 -29.49
C VAL A 337 11.43 8.44 -29.43
N ALA A 338 12.35 9.16 -30.08
CA ALA A 338 12.30 10.62 -30.16
C ALA A 338 11.06 11.11 -30.91
N LEU A 339 10.69 10.44 -32.01
CA LEU A 339 9.47 10.74 -32.77
C LEU A 339 8.23 10.58 -31.90
N PHE A 340 8.07 9.43 -31.21
CA PHE A 340 6.94 9.22 -30.31
C PHE A 340 6.87 10.28 -29.22
N THR A 341 8.00 10.57 -28.56
CA THR A 341 8.06 11.58 -27.49
C THR A 341 7.70 12.98 -28.01
N SER A 342 8.20 13.38 -29.19
CA SER A 342 7.86 14.66 -29.82
C SER A 342 6.36 14.75 -30.13
N LEU A 343 5.78 13.72 -30.74
CA LEU A 343 4.36 13.72 -31.09
C LEU A 343 3.46 13.75 -29.85
N CYS A 344 3.82 13.04 -28.78
CA CYS A 344 3.09 13.13 -27.52
C CYS A 344 3.12 14.55 -26.95
N ALA A 345 4.28 15.21 -26.98
CA ALA A 345 4.39 16.61 -26.55
C ALA A 345 3.55 17.55 -27.43
N ASP A 346 3.59 17.39 -28.76
CA ASP A 346 2.81 18.19 -29.72
C ASP A 346 1.29 18.06 -29.50
N HIS A 347 0.84 16.88 -29.07
CA HIS A 347 -0.56 16.58 -28.77
C HIS A 347 -0.95 16.75 -27.29
N GLY A 348 -0.02 17.19 -26.42
CA GLY A 348 -0.29 17.36 -24.99
C GLY A 348 -0.56 16.07 -24.22
N ILE A 349 -0.07 14.92 -24.71
CA ILE A 349 -0.18 13.62 -24.04
C ILE A 349 0.91 13.53 -22.96
N PRO A 350 0.56 13.35 -21.68
CA PRO A 350 1.55 13.27 -20.60
C PRO A 350 2.33 11.95 -20.66
N LEU A 351 3.63 12.02 -20.39
CA LEU A 351 4.50 10.86 -20.19
C LEU A 351 4.98 10.84 -18.73
N ALA A 352 5.16 9.64 -18.16
CA ALA A 352 5.62 9.49 -16.77
C ALA A 352 7.03 10.03 -16.53
N THR A 353 7.90 9.98 -17.55
CA THR A 353 9.27 10.50 -17.53
C THR A 353 9.62 11.15 -18.86
N ASN A 354 10.62 12.03 -18.84
CA ASN A 354 11.25 12.60 -20.03
C ASN A 354 12.45 11.77 -20.52
N ASP A 355 12.84 10.72 -19.78
CA ASP A 355 13.95 9.87 -20.17
C ASP A 355 13.69 9.22 -21.54
N ILE A 356 14.74 9.11 -22.35
CA ILE A 356 14.67 8.54 -23.69
C ILE A 356 14.96 7.05 -23.63
N THR A 357 13.92 6.26 -23.41
CA THR A 357 13.96 4.80 -23.30
C THR A 357 12.95 4.15 -24.26
N PRO A 358 13.15 2.88 -24.69
CA PRO A 358 12.20 2.20 -25.57
C PRO A 358 10.83 1.94 -24.92
N ILE A 359 10.71 2.07 -23.60
CA ILE A 359 9.44 1.98 -22.87
C ILE A 359 8.88 3.40 -22.74
N ARG A 360 7.57 3.51 -22.87
CA ARG A 360 6.80 4.75 -22.70
C ARG A 360 5.57 4.46 -21.85
N TYR A 361 5.26 5.37 -20.93
CA TYR A 361 4.11 5.23 -20.05
C TYR A 361 3.25 6.48 -20.09
N VAL A 362 1.98 6.32 -20.44
CA VAL A 362 0.96 7.38 -20.39
C VAL A 362 0.11 7.15 -19.15
N PRO A 363 0.28 7.95 -18.07
CA PRO A 363 -0.52 7.80 -16.86
C PRO A 363 -1.96 8.28 -17.11
N LEU A 364 -2.94 7.46 -16.70
CA LEU A 364 -4.37 7.73 -16.88
C LEU A 364 -5.14 7.80 -15.55
N GLY A 365 -4.49 7.49 -14.43
CA GLY A 365 -5.11 7.59 -13.12
C GLY A 365 -5.81 6.29 -12.74
N LEU A 366 -7.14 6.29 -12.82
CA LEU A 366 -7.98 5.17 -12.37
C LEU A 366 -7.98 4.01 -13.37
N PRO A 367 -8.09 2.74 -12.92
CA PRO A 367 -8.09 1.58 -13.81
C PRO A 367 -9.19 1.61 -14.86
N VAL A 368 -10.39 2.12 -14.52
CA VAL A 368 -11.50 2.25 -15.47
C VAL A 368 -11.16 3.13 -16.67
N VAL A 369 -10.42 4.22 -16.46
CA VAL A 369 -9.99 5.13 -17.55
C VAL A 369 -8.98 4.43 -18.44
N ALA A 370 -8.01 3.74 -17.84
CA ALA A 370 -7.03 2.96 -18.57
C ALA A 370 -7.69 1.84 -19.40
N HIS A 371 -8.68 1.16 -18.83
CA HIS A 371 -9.44 0.13 -19.53
C HIS A 371 -10.17 0.68 -20.76
N ASP A 372 -10.85 1.82 -20.62
CA ASP A 372 -11.58 2.45 -21.71
C ASP A 372 -10.64 2.92 -22.82
N VAL A 373 -9.54 3.60 -22.48
CA VAL A 373 -8.56 4.07 -23.47
C VAL A 373 -7.95 2.89 -24.24
N ILE A 374 -7.50 1.83 -23.56
CA ILE A 374 -6.85 0.70 -24.23
C ILE A 374 -7.83 -0.06 -25.13
N LYS A 375 -9.10 -0.20 -24.74
CA LYS A 375 -10.13 -0.80 -25.61
C LYS A 375 -10.33 -0.01 -26.90
N GLU A 376 -10.37 1.31 -26.80
CA GLU A 376 -10.57 2.20 -27.94
C GLU A 376 -9.34 2.22 -28.86
N ILE A 377 -8.13 2.22 -28.29
CA ILE A 377 -6.86 2.10 -29.05
C ILE A 377 -6.78 0.74 -29.75
N LEU A 378 -7.21 -0.34 -29.09
CA LEU A 378 -7.31 -1.67 -29.69
C LEU A 378 -8.33 -1.70 -30.84
N ALA A 379 -9.46 -1.01 -30.69
CA ALA A 379 -10.45 -0.89 -31.75
C ALA A 379 -9.94 -0.08 -32.96
N ASP A 380 -9.07 0.90 -32.74
CA ASP A 380 -8.37 1.64 -33.80
C ASP A 380 -7.23 0.81 -34.47
N GLY A 381 -6.94 -0.40 -33.98
CA GLY A 381 -5.99 -1.33 -34.58
C GLY A 381 -4.62 -1.38 -33.90
N TYR A 382 -4.49 -0.92 -32.66
CA TYR A 382 -3.23 -0.87 -31.93
C TYR A 382 -3.31 -1.62 -30.59
N TYR A 383 -2.40 -2.56 -30.35
CA TYR A 383 -2.27 -3.25 -29.07
C TYR A 383 -1.21 -2.57 -28.19
N THR A 384 -1.55 -2.31 -26.94
CA THR A 384 -0.65 -1.76 -25.91
C THR A 384 -0.81 -2.53 -24.60
N ASN A 385 0.21 -2.54 -23.74
CA ASN A 385 0.10 -3.18 -22.43
C ASN A 385 -0.67 -2.30 -21.43
N LEU A 386 -1.50 -2.92 -20.60
CA LEU A 386 -2.16 -2.25 -19.47
C LEU A 386 -1.20 -2.18 -18.27
N GLY A 387 -0.92 -0.96 -17.81
CA GLY A 387 -0.37 -0.72 -16.47
C GLY A 387 -1.50 -0.67 -15.47
N THR A 388 -1.59 -1.66 -14.58
CA THR A 388 -2.59 -1.70 -13.50
C THR A 388 -2.01 -2.40 -12.27
N PHE A 389 -2.72 -2.36 -11.14
CA PHE A 389 -2.34 -3.07 -9.92
C PHE A 389 -2.18 -4.58 -10.19
N PRO A 390 -1.13 -5.25 -9.66
CA PRO A 390 -0.15 -4.77 -8.68
C PRO A 390 1.13 -4.18 -9.32
N ALA A 391 1.22 -4.13 -10.65
CA ALA A 391 2.43 -3.66 -11.33
C ALA A 391 2.66 -2.14 -11.13
N VAL A 392 1.57 -1.38 -11.00
CA VAL A 392 1.59 0.04 -10.61
C VAL A 392 0.50 0.29 -9.56
N PRO A 393 0.58 1.37 -8.77
CA PRO A 393 -0.50 1.70 -7.85
C PRO A 393 -1.84 1.94 -8.56
N MET A 394 -2.96 1.68 -7.86
CA MET A 394 -4.31 1.83 -8.44
C MET A 394 -4.58 3.22 -9.05
N LYS A 395 -4.01 4.30 -8.46
CA LYS A 395 -4.09 5.67 -8.99
C LYS A 395 -3.15 5.98 -10.15
N HIS A 396 -2.32 5.02 -10.52
CA HIS A 396 -1.29 5.20 -11.53
C HIS A 396 -1.51 4.26 -12.72
N ALA A 397 -2.73 3.73 -12.89
CA ALA A 397 -3.07 2.92 -14.04
C ALA A 397 -2.89 3.72 -15.35
N GLY A 398 -2.55 3.04 -16.44
CA GLY A 398 -2.16 3.72 -17.66
C GLY A 398 -1.79 2.80 -18.81
N VAL A 399 -1.30 3.42 -19.88
CA VAL A 399 -0.90 2.74 -21.12
C VAL A 399 0.61 2.57 -21.12
N ARG A 400 1.07 1.30 -21.14
CA ARG A 400 2.48 0.95 -21.28
C ARG A 400 2.79 0.54 -22.71
N ILE A 401 3.67 1.28 -23.35
CA ILE A 401 4.01 1.21 -24.78
C ILE A 401 5.48 0.83 -24.88
N THR A 402 5.80 -0.10 -25.77
CA THR A 402 7.19 -0.48 -26.07
C THR A 402 7.48 -0.28 -27.55
N LEU A 403 8.50 0.53 -27.83
CA LEU A 403 8.96 0.79 -29.18
C LEU A 403 10.06 -0.18 -29.57
N THR A 404 9.98 -0.67 -30.80
CA THR A 404 10.91 -1.61 -31.41
C THR A 404 11.26 -1.17 -32.84
N LEU A 405 12.32 -1.74 -33.40
CA LEU A 405 12.68 -1.51 -34.81
C LEU A 405 11.65 -2.03 -35.82
N HIS A 406 10.75 -2.93 -35.40
CA HIS A 406 9.65 -3.43 -36.23
C HIS A 406 8.60 -2.35 -36.54
N HIS A 407 8.52 -1.29 -35.73
CA HIS A 407 7.57 -0.21 -35.96
C HIS A 407 8.03 0.70 -37.09
N THR A 408 7.09 1.11 -37.93
CA THR A 408 7.28 2.17 -38.91
C THR A 408 6.91 3.53 -38.30
N GLU A 409 7.35 4.62 -38.94
CA GLU A 409 6.92 5.98 -38.59
C GLU A 409 5.39 6.12 -38.66
N ALA A 410 4.73 5.46 -39.63
CA ALA A 410 3.28 5.47 -39.77
C ALA A 410 2.58 4.80 -38.57
N ASP A 411 3.15 3.72 -38.04
CA ASP A 411 2.61 3.06 -36.84
C ASP A 411 2.66 3.99 -35.63
N ILE A 412 3.81 4.65 -35.41
CA ILE A 412 4.02 5.56 -34.29
C ILE A 412 3.06 6.76 -34.37
N ARG A 413 2.96 7.38 -35.56
CA ARG A 413 2.02 8.49 -35.77
C ARG A 413 0.57 8.06 -35.58
N GLY A 414 0.22 6.87 -36.05
CA GLY A 414 -1.13 6.31 -35.90
C GLY A 414 -1.51 6.04 -34.45
N LEU A 415 -0.61 5.42 -33.67
CA LEU A 415 -0.81 5.21 -32.24
C LEU A 415 -0.95 6.55 -31.50
N VAL A 416 -0.08 7.52 -31.77
CA VAL A 416 -0.16 8.83 -31.10
C VAL A 416 -1.45 9.57 -31.48
N ALA A 417 -1.91 9.49 -32.74
CA ALA A 417 -3.20 10.04 -33.13
C ALA A 417 -4.37 9.36 -32.40
N SER A 418 -4.32 8.04 -32.21
CA SER A 418 -5.33 7.29 -31.43
C SER A 418 -5.30 7.70 -29.95
N LEU A 419 -4.12 7.83 -29.33
CA LEU A 419 -3.96 8.37 -27.98
C LEU A 419 -4.50 9.81 -27.86
N ALA A 420 -4.16 10.69 -28.79
CA ALA A 420 -4.60 12.09 -28.79
C ALA A 420 -6.12 12.23 -28.93
N LYS A 421 -6.77 11.27 -29.61
CA LYS A 421 -8.22 11.17 -29.73
C LYS A 421 -8.86 10.65 -28.43
N HIS A 422 -8.34 9.54 -27.89
CA HIS A 422 -9.03 8.79 -26.84
C HIS A 422 -8.64 9.17 -25.42
N VAL A 423 -7.41 9.64 -25.18
CA VAL A 423 -6.98 10.04 -23.83
C VAL A 423 -7.77 11.25 -23.34
N PRO A 424 -7.85 12.37 -24.07
CA PRO A 424 -8.69 13.49 -23.65
C PRO A 424 -10.15 13.09 -23.56
N ALA A 425 -10.68 12.31 -24.51
CA ALA A 425 -12.07 11.87 -24.48
C ALA A 425 -12.38 10.93 -23.31
N ALA A 426 -11.43 10.10 -22.86
CA ALA A 426 -11.61 9.22 -21.71
C ALA A 426 -11.43 9.95 -20.39
N LEU A 427 -10.48 10.89 -20.30
CA LEU A 427 -10.34 11.78 -19.15
C LEU A 427 -11.53 12.72 -19.03
N GLU A 428 -11.99 13.26 -20.16
CA GLU A 428 -13.23 14.01 -20.27
C GLU A 428 -14.38 13.10 -19.91
N ARG A 429 -14.53 11.87 -20.43
CA ARG A 429 -15.56 10.92 -19.95
C ARG A 429 -15.37 10.47 -18.52
N ALA A 430 -14.21 10.56 -17.90
CA ALA A 430 -14.05 10.23 -16.48
C ALA A 430 -14.51 11.41 -15.63
N GLY A 431 -14.14 12.63 -16.03
CA GLY A 431 -14.62 13.89 -15.47
C GLY A 431 -16.09 14.17 -15.82
N GLU A 432 -16.56 13.73 -16.97
CA GLU A 432 -17.90 13.83 -17.55
C GLU A 432 -18.71 12.58 -17.27
N ALA A 433 -18.20 11.44 -16.85
CA ALA A 433 -19.02 10.39 -16.23
C ALA A 433 -19.18 10.74 -14.76
N ALA A 434 -18.16 11.33 -14.14
CA ALA A 434 -18.31 12.07 -12.90
C ALA A 434 -19.29 13.26 -13.08
N GLN A 435 -19.31 13.98 -14.22
CA GLN A 435 -20.28 15.05 -14.52
C GLN A 435 -21.56 14.63 -15.29
N ARG A 436 -21.72 13.42 -15.85
CA ARG A 436 -22.89 12.93 -16.64
C ARG A 436 -23.62 11.81 -15.89
N ARG A 437 -23.01 11.18 -14.89
CA ARG A 437 -23.78 10.75 -13.70
C ARG A 437 -24.31 11.97 -12.94
N HIS A 438 -23.66 13.13 -13.08
CA HIS A 438 -24.18 14.44 -12.68
C HIS A 438 -25.13 15.11 -13.71
N ALA A 439 -25.04 14.74 -14.98
CA ALA A 439 -25.75 15.34 -16.11
C ALA A 439 -26.35 14.25 -17.02
N LYS A 440 -27.19 13.42 -16.41
CA LYS A 440 -28.40 12.91 -17.08
C LYS A 440 -29.64 13.50 -16.41
N ILE A 441 -29.58 14.79 -16.09
CA ILE A 441 -30.74 15.66 -15.88
C ILE A 441 -30.41 17.03 -16.46
N VAL A 442 -30.40 17.17 -17.78
CA VAL A 442 -30.72 18.46 -18.40
C VAL A 442 -31.48 18.24 -19.70
N GLY A 443 -32.78 17.98 -19.56
CA GLY A 443 -33.73 18.83 -20.26
C GLY A 443 -34.06 19.98 -19.29
N GLU A 444 -33.58 21.18 -19.62
CA GLU A 444 -33.92 22.51 -19.09
C GLU A 444 -33.89 22.73 -17.54
N HIS A 445 -33.11 23.77 -17.13
CA HIS A 445 -32.94 24.35 -15.77
C HIS A 445 -31.83 23.78 -14.85
N GLY A 446 -30.67 24.45 -14.75
CA GLY A 446 -29.69 24.42 -13.62
C GLY A 446 -29.07 23.06 -13.18
N PRO A 447 -27.92 23.04 -12.46
CA PRO A 447 -27.40 21.78 -11.91
C PRO A 447 -28.42 21.15 -10.94
N ALA A 448 -28.55 19.81 -10.96
CA ALA A 448 -29.52 19.07 -10.14
C ALA A 448 -29.11 18.96 -8.66
N LEU A 449 -27.81 19.06 -8.39
CA LEU A 449 -27.21 18.99 -7.07
C LEU A 449 -26.17 20.11 -6.90
N ALA A 450 -25.93 20.56 -5.68
CA ALA A 450 -24.91 21.54 -5.32
C ALA A 450 -24.18 21.11 -4.04
N ILE A 451 -22.86 21.32 -3.97
CA ILE A 451 -22.05 21.01 -2.78
C ILE A 451 -21.72 22.28 -2.00
N GLU A 452 -22.00 22.26 -0.71
CA GLU A 452 -21.52 23.21 0.28
C GLU A 452 -20.28 22.62 0.95
N HIS A 453 -19.22 23.42 1.05
CA HIS A 453 -17.96 23.04 1.67
C HIS A 453 -17.55 24.10 2.69
N HIS A 454 -17.29 23.66 3.92
CA HIS A 454 -16.82 24.50 5.01
C HIS A 454 -15.57 23.89 5.64
N THR A 455 -14.72 24.73 6.24
CA THR A 455 -13.52 24.30 6.97
C THR A 455 -13.60 24.62 8.47
N ALA A 456 -14.78 25.01 8.96
CA ALA A 456 -15.05 25.33 10.35
C ALA A 456 -16.46 24.87 10.72
N ALA A 457 -16.62 24.15 11.83
CA ALA A 457 -17.90 23.66 12.33
C ALA A 457 -18.84 24.82 12.70
N SER A 458 -18.30 25.98 13.08
CA SER A 458 -19.06 27.20 13.35
C SER A 458 -19.76 27.79 12.12
N ALA A 459 -19.38 27.38 10.90
CA ALA A 459 -20.04 27.79 9.67
C ALA A 459 -21.26 26.91 9.31
N LEU A 460 -21.46 25.79 10.02
CA LEU A 460 -22.56 24.87 9.78
C LEU A 460 -23.88 25.38 10.36
N ASN A 461 -25.00 25.05 9.72
CA ASN A 461 -26.30 25.15 10.35
C ASN A 461 -26.43 24.06 11.43
N GLU A 462 -26.27 24.44 12.70
CA GLU A 462 -26.25 23.50 13.82
C GLU A 462 -27.52 22.63 13.92
N ALA A 463 -28.70 23.24 13.78
CA ALA A 463 -29.96 22.53 13.90
C ALA A 463 -30.12 21.47 12.80
N GLU A 464 -29.74 21.82 11.56
CA GLU A 464 -29.78 20.90 10.43
C GLU A 464 -28.73 19.80 10.56
N TRP A 465 -27.47 20.15 10.81
CA TRP A 465 -26.37 19.19 10.94
C TRP A 465 -26.66 18.16 12.04
N ASN A 466 -27.08 18.63 13.21
CA ASN A 466 -27.41 17.76 14.32
C ASN A 466 -28.64 16.88 14.03
N ALA A 467 -29.59 17.34 13.21
CA ALA A 467 -30.71 16.50 12.77
C ALA A 467 -30.27 15.40 11.78
N LEU A 468 -29.31 15.66 10.90
CA LEU A 468 -28.81 14.70 9.90
C LEU A 468 -27.85 13.67 10.52
N LEU A 469 -26.93 14.15 11.35
CA LEU A 469 -25.74 13.42 11.82
C LEU A 469 -25.65 13.31 13.35
N GLY A 470 -26.29 14.19 14.12
CA GLY A 470 -26.12 14.26 15.58
C GLY A 470 -26.59 13.01 16.34
N GLU A 471 -27.58 12.26 15.83
CA GLU A 471 -27.99 10.98 16.44
C GLU A 471 -27.16 9.78 15.96
N ARG A 472 -26.30 9.98 14.95
CA ARG A 472 -25.54 8.92 14.27
C ARG A 472 -24.17 8.66 14.88
N GLY A 473 -23.64 9.59 15.68
CA GLY A 473 -22.33 9.46 16.29
C GLY A 473 -21.86 10.69 17.05
N THR A 474 -20.57 10.74 17.36
CA THR A 474 -19.95 11.73 18.27
C THR A 474 -19.59 13.07 17.60
N PHE A 475 -20.33 13.47 16.57
CA PHE A 475 -19.97 14.57 15.65
C PHE A 475 -21.12 15.57 15.47
N THR A 476 -21.81 15.90 16.57
CA THR A 476 -22.61 17.13 16.67
C THR A 476 -21.75 18.37 16.45
N VAL A 477 -22.33 19.51 16.10
CA VAL A 477 -21.54 20.76 15.92
C VAL A 477 -20.72 21.13 17.17
N ASP A 478 -21.26 21.05 18.39
CA ASP A 478 -20.49 21.27 19.64
C ASP A 478 -19.31 20.30 19.78
N GLY A 479 -19.56 19.00 19.58
CA GLY A 479 -18.51 17.97 19.56
C GLY A 479 -17.43 18.19 18.50
N LEU A 480 -17.79 18.71 17.33
CA LEU A 480 -16.84 19.05 16.26
C LEU A 480 -16.01 20.28 16.60
N GLN A 481 -16.63 21.33 17.16
CA GLN A 481 -15.92 22.53 17.65
C GLN A 481 -14.91 22.18 18.74
N PHE A 482 -15.24 21.23 19.62
CA PHE A 482 -14.29 20.68 20.58
C PHE A 482 -13.05 20.07 19.88
N LEU A 483 -13.26 19.23 18.86
CA LEU A 483 -12.15 18.62 18.12
C LEU A 483 -11.33 19.68 17.36
N GLU A 484 -11.97 20.66 16.75
CA GLU A 484 -11.29 21.80 16.11
C GLU A 484 -10.47 22.61 17.12
N ARG A 485 -10.94 22.77 18.34
CA ARG A 485 -10.17 23.46 19.38
C ARG A 485 -8.95 22.65 19.80
N ALA A 486 -9.16 21.35 20.02
CA ALA A 486 -8.12 20.42 20.47
C ALA A 486 -7.03 20.16 19.43
N PHE A 487 -7.39 20.14 18.14
CA PHE A 487 -6.50 19.74 17.04
C PHE A 487 -6.37 20.75 15.90
N GLY A 488 -7.26 21.74 15.78
CA GLY A 488 -7.22 22.73 14.70
C GLY A 488 -6.30 23.93 14.98
N THR A 489 -5.73 24.03 16.18
CA THR A 489 -4.85 25.15 16.55
C THR A 489 -3.39 24.80 16.20
N PRO A 490 -2.66 25.66 15.45
CA PRO A 490 -1.24 25.42 15.18
C PRO A 490 -0.45 25.23 16.48
N GLY A 491 0.14 24.05 16.64
CA GLY A 491 0.94 23.66 17.80
C GLY A 491 2.35 23.24 17.41
N GLU A 492 3.16 22.85 18.39
CA GLU A 492 4.55 22.39 18.15
C GLU A 492 4.60 20.98 17.52
N ARG A 493 3.56 20.17 17.74
CA ARG A 493 3.48 18.78 17.27
C ARG A 493 2.69 18.69 15.95
N PRO A 494 3.26 18.18 14.85
CA PRO A 494 2.56 17.95 13.59
C PRO A 494 1.34 17.03 13.71
N GLU A 495 1.39 16.01 14.56
CA GLU A 495 0.29 15.05 14.75
C GLU A 495 -0.97 15.65 15.39
N ASP A 496 -0.82 16.80 16.05
CA ASP A 496 -1.92 17.51 16.68
C ASP A 496 -2.58 18.52 15.73
N GLN A 497 -2.06 18.74 14.51
CA GLN A 497 -2.53 19.79 13.60
C GLN A 497 -3.47 19.24 12.53
N TRP A 498 -4.75 19.06 12.90
CA TRP A 498 -5.76 18.52 12.00
C TRP A 498 -6.46 19.64 11.22
N ALA A 499 -6.66 19.44 9.93
CA ALA A 499 -7.56 20.28 9.12
C ALA A 499 -8.92 19.59 8.99
N PHE A 500 -10.01 20.34 9.18
CA PHE A 500 -11.38 19.82 9.13
C PHE A 500 -12.08 20.31 7.87
N HIS A 501 -12.83 19.42 7.23
CA HIS A 501 -13.59 19.71 6.01
C HIS A 501 -15.01 19.16 6.18
N TYR A 502 -16.02 20.00 6.01
CA TYR A 502 -17.43 19.64 6.17
C TYR A 502 -18.15 19.80 4.84
N TYR A 503 -18.91 18.78 4.43
CA TYR A 503 -19.59 18.76 3.14
C TYR A 503 -21.08 18.50 3.32
N VAL A 504 -21.89 19.28 2.64
CA VAL A 504 -23.33 19.04 2.49
C VAL A 504 -23.70 19.15 1.01
N VAL A 505 -24.21 18.07 0.42
CA VAL A 505 -24.72 18.10 -0.95
C VAL A 505 -26.23 18.25 -0.90
N ARG A 506 -26.76 19.21 -1.66
CA ARG A 506 -28.18 19.56 -1.70
C ARG A 506 -28.77 19.35 -3.08
N ASP A 507 -30.07 19.05 -3.12
CA ASP A 507 -30.86 19.06 -4.36
C ASP A 507 -31.33 20.48 -4.75
N ARG A 508 -32.03 20.58 -5.88
CA ARG A 508 -32.62 21.86 -6.37
C ARG A 508 -33.58 22.52 -5.39
N ALA A 509 -34.19 21.77 -4.47
CA ALA A 509 -35.08 22.30 -3.45
C ALA A 509 -34.32 22.75 -2.18
N GLY A 510 -33.00 22.63 -2.15
CA GLY A 510 -32.15 22.95 -1.01
C GLY A 510 -32.13 21.86 0.06
N LYS A 511 -32.74 20.70 -0.19
CA LYS A 511 -32.77 19.59 0.75
C LYS A 511 -31.44 18.84 0.72
N ALA A 512 -30.88 18.55 1.89
CA ALA A 512 -29.66 17.76 2.01
C ALA A 512 -29.88 16.32 1.49
N VAL A 513 -29.06 15.92 0.52
CA VAL A 513 -28.98 14.56 -0.05
C VAL A 513 -27.83 13.78 0.58
N LEU A 514 -26.72 14.45 0.89
CA LEU A 514 -25.55 13.87 1.53
C LEU A 514 -24.98 14.86 2.55
N ALA A 515 -24.53 14.38 3.71
CA ALA A 515 -23.73 15.19 4.63
C ALA A 515 -22.66 14.33 5.32
N THR A 516 -21.45 14.84 5.41
CA THR A 516 -20.31 14.17 6.05
C THR A 516 -19.18 15.17 6.34
N PHE A 517 -18.15 14.75 7.05
CA PHE A 517 -16.94 15.54 7.26
C PHE A 517 -15.68 14.67 7.13
N PHE A 518 -14.57 15.31 6.82
CA PHE A 518 -13.25 14.72 6.70
C PHE A 518 -12.24 15.45 7.59
N THR A 519 -11.20 14.74 7.97
CA THR A 519 -10.01 15.31 8.62
C THR A 519 -8.75 14.99 7.80
N ALA A 520 -7.93 16.01 7.57
CA ALA A 520 -6.55 15.83 7.15
C ALA A 520 -5.67 15.79 8.41
N ALA A 521 -5.07 14.64 8.69
CA ALA A 521 -4.27 14.45 9.90
C ALA A 521 -3.08 13.52 9.64
N LEU A 522 -1.97 13.74 10.36
CA LEU A 522 -0.85 12.82 10.32
C LEU A 522 -1.21 11.52 11.02
N TRP A 523 -1.20 10.42 10.28
CA TRP A 523 -1.47 9.08 10.81
C TRP A 523 -0.19 8.27 10.84
N LYS A 524 -0.12 7.34 11.78
CA LYS A 524 0.88 6.27 11.76
C LYS A 524 0.43 5.24 10.71
N ASP A 525 1.30 4.93 9.75
CA ASP A 525 0.93 4.00 8.67
C ASP A 525 0.68 2.58 9.20
N ASP A 526 1.32 2.23 10.33
CA ASP A 526 1.15 0.97 11.07
C ASP A 526 -0.02 1.00 12.07
N MET A 527 -0.87 2.04 12.08
CA MET A 527 -1.97 2.17 13.05
C MET A 527 -2.85 0.92 13.12
N MET A 528 -3.00 0.22 11.99
CA MET A 528 -3.83 -0.96 11.84
C MET A 528 -3.01 -2.25 11.66
N ALA A 529 -1.68 -2.19 11.81
CA ALA A 529 -0.81 -3.35 11.73
C ALA A 529 -0.95 -4.24 12.98
N SER A 530 -0.38 -5.45 12.96
CA SER A 530 -0.30 -6.27 14.18
C SER A 530 0.57 -5.60 15.23
N ALA A 531 0.30 -5.86 16.52
CA ALA A 531 1.13 -5.35 17.60
C ALA A 531 2.63 -5.63 17.42
N ALA A 532 3.00 -6.82 16.93
CA ALA A 532 4.39 -7.18 16.67
C ALA A 532 5.03 -6.30 15.58
N VAL A 533 4.31 -6.01 14.49
CA VAL A 533 4.80 -5.07 13.46
C VAL A 533 4.90 -3.67 14.02
N SER A 534 3.88 -3.20 14.74
CA SER A 534 3.87 -1.89 15.37
C SER A 534 5.04 -1.73 16.36
N GLU A 535 5.41 -2.77 17.12
CA GLU A 535 6.58 -2.77 18.00
C GLU A 535 7.89 -2.58 17.24
N LEU A 536 8.08 -3.25 16.10
CA LEU A 536 9.25 -3.07 15.24
C LEU A 536 9.31 -1.66 14.65
N VAL A 537 8.17 -1.11 14.23
CA VAL A 537 8.08 0.28 13.73
C VAL A 537 8.43 1.27 14.84
N GLU A 538 8.00 1.03 16.07
CA GLU A 538 8.23 1.93 17.21
C GLU A 538 9.68 1.92 17.69
N GLN A 539 10.39 0.80 17.53
CA GLN A 539 11.85 0.76 17.69
C GLN A 539 12.53 1.70 16.69
N ARG A 540 12.08 1.74 15.43
CA ARG A 540 12.59 2.68 14.42
C ARG A 540 12.19 4.13 14.73
N ARG A 541 11.01 4.35 15.30
CA ARG A 541 10.56 5.69 15.75
C ARG A 541 11.33 6.25 16.94
N ALA A 542 12.07 5.42 17.67
CA ALA A 542 12.98 5.91 18.69
C ALA A 542 14.13 6.76 18.10
N GLU A 543 14.48 6.54 16.83
CA GLU A 543 15.48 7.32 16.09
C GLU A 543 14.84 8.39 15.20
N ASP A 544 13.72 8.07 14.57
CA ASP A 544 12.97 8.94 13.64
C ASP A 544 11.48 8.96 14.05
N PRO A 545 11.04 9.89 14.91
CA PRO A 545 9.69 9.88 15.50
C PRO A 545 8.53 9.82 14.50
N TYR A 546 8.76 10.24 13.25
CA TYR A 546 7.77 10.26 12.18
C TYR A 546 8.00 9.16 11.12
N TYR A 547 8.86 8.18 11.41
CA TYR A 547 9.05 7.02 10.55
C TYR A 547 7.71 6.32 10.27
N LEU A 548 7.41 6.06 8.99
CA LEU A 548 6.14 5.50 8.52
C LEU A 548 4.93 6.28 9.06
N THR A 549 4.89 7.57 8.76
CA THR A 549 3.73 8.41 9.03
C THR A 549 3.37 9.16 7.77
N SER A 550 2.06 9.29 7.51
CA SER A 550 1.54 9.92 6.31
C SER A 550 0.35 10.79 6.65
N THR A 551 0.24 11.94 5.99
CA THR A 551 -1.00 12.73 6.04
C THR A 551 -2.12 11.90 5.40
N THR A 552 -3.16 11.61 6.16
CA THR A 552 -4.33 10.87 5.72
C THR A 552 -5.54 11.79 5.72
N PHE A 553 -6.29 11.79 4.63
CA PHE A 553 -7.55 12.50 4.47
C PHE A 553 -8.71 11.53 4.69
N ALA A 554 -9.22 11.45 5.92
CA ALA A 554 -10.17 10.42 6.33
C ALA A 554 -11.55 11.00 6.61
N MET A 555 -12.61 10.28 6.21
CA MET A 555 -13.98 10.56 6.63
C MET A 555 -14.07 10.37 8.14
N GLY A 556 -14.57 11.39 8.84
CA GLY A 556 -14.51 11.44 10.29
C GLY A 556 -13.13 11.83 10.82
N SER A 557 -12.85 11.45 12.06
CA SER A 557 -11.55 11.61 12.72
C SER A 557 -11.19 10.38 13.57
N LEU A 558 -9.93 10.27 14.01
CA LEU A 558 -9.49 9.18 14.90
C LEU A 558 -10.23 9.14 16.25
N LEU A 559 -10.93 10.22 16.61
CA LEU A 559 -11.65 10.37 17.88
C LEU A 559 -13.15 10.51 17.68
N THR A 560 -13.66 9.94 16.59
CA THR A 560 -15.09 9.93 16.31
C THR A 560 -15.57 8.52 16.02
N GLU A 561 -16.77 8.23 16.49
CA GLU A 561 -17.44 6.95 16.31
C GLU A 561 -18.88 7.17 15.84
N GLY A 562 -19.38 6.28 15.00
CA GLY A 562 -20.76 6.29 14.56
C GLY A 562 -20.91 6.00 13.07
N ASP A 563 -21.96 6.58 12.49
CA ASP A 563 -22.24 6.54 11.05
C ASP A 563 -21.97 7.91 10.43
N HIS A 564 -20.73 8.13 9.97
CA HIS A 564 -20.22 9.43 9.52
C HIS A 564 -20.80 9.94 8.20
N LEU A 565 -21.61 9.13 7.52
CA LEU A 565 -22.21 9.48 6.23
C LEU A 565 -23.73 9.50 6.35
N TYR A 566 -24.31 10.70 6.27
CA TYR A 566 -25.73 10.83 5.98
C TYR A 566 -25.94 10.72 4.47
N LEU A 567 -26.93 9.91 4.06
CA LEU A 567 -27.25 9.67 2.66
C LEU A 567 -28.77 9.46 2.49
N ASP A 568 -29.44 10.34 1.76
CA ASP A 568 -30.86 10.16 1.40
C ASP A 568 -31.00 9.18 0.25
N ARG A 569 -31.29 7.92 0.58
CA ARG A 569 -31.45 6.83 -0.39
C ARG A 569 -32.62 7.02 -1.37
N ASN A 570 -33.53 7.96 -1.11
CA ASN A 570 -34.65 8.26 -2.02
C ASN A 570 -34.34 9.39 -3.01
N ALA A 571 -33.18 10.04 -2.89
CA ALA A 571 -32.71 11.09 -3.77
C ALA A 571 -31.56 10.59 -4.68
N ASP A 572 -31.00 11.46 -5.50
CA ASP A 572 -29.81 11.16 -6.32
C ASP A 572 -28.53 11.10 -5.47
N TRP A 573 -28.46 10.07 -4.63
CA TRP A 573 -27.36 9.88 -3.70
C TRP A 573 -26.05 9.49 -4.40
N LYS A 574 -26.13 8.85 -5.58
CA LYS A 574 -24.95 8.49 -6.38
C LYS A 574 -24.31 9.75 -6.99
N GLY A 575 -25.13 10.64 -7.56
CA GLY A 575 -24.66 11.94 -8.04
C GLY A 575 -24.11 12.83 -6.90
N ALA A 576 -24.67 12.72 -5.69
CA ALA A 576 -24.14 13.41 -4.52
C ALA A 576 -22.80 12.84 -4.04
N LEU A 577 -22.65 11.51 -4.06
CA LEU A 577 -21.39 10.84 -3.76
C LEU A 577 -20.28 11.21 -4.77
N ASP A 578 -20.64 11.38 -6.05
CA ASP A 578 -19.73 11.87 -7.10
C ASP A 578 -19.18 13.26 -6.78
N LEU A 579 -20.04 14.22 -6.41
CA LEU A 579 -19.58 15.56 -6.01
C LEU A 579 -18.67 15.51 -4.78
N LEU A 580 -19.06 14.73 -3.77
CA LEU A 580 -18.27 14.58 -2.56
C LEU A 580 -16.86 14.06 -2.89
N MET A 581 -16.76 12.97 -3.65
CA MET A 581 -15.47 12.36 -3.96
C MET A 581 -14.57 13.25 -4.82
N ALA A 582 -15.15 14.05 -5.73
CA ALA A 582 -14.42 15.04 -6.48
C ALA A 582 -13.84 16.14 -5.57
N ALA A 583 -14.66 16.70 -4.67
CA ALA A 583 -14.22 17.72 -3.71
C ALA A 583 -13.17 17.17 -2.73
N VAL A 584 -13.40 15.99 -2.17
CA VAL A 584 -12.48 15.28 -1.28
C VAL A 584 -11.14 15.00 -1.95
N SER A 585 -11.14 14.62 -3.24
CA SER A 585 -9.90 14.37 -3.97
C SER A 585 -9.05 15.63 -4.14
N GLU A 586 -9.69 16.77 -4.42
CA GLU A 586 -9.00 18.05 -4.55
C GLU A 586 -8.48 18.55 -3.19
N ASP A 587 -9.29 18.49 -2.15
CA ASP A 587 -8.87 18.90 -0.81
C ASP A 587 -7.76 18.01 -0.24
N ALA A 588 -7.83 16.70 -0.47
CA ALA A 588 -6.75 15.77 -0.11
C ALA A 588 -5.44 16.11 -0.83
N ARG A 589 -5.51 16.49 -2.12
CA ARG A 589 -4.35 16.93 -2.89
C ARG A 589 -3.76 18.22 -2.33
N VAL A 590 -4.59 19.20 -2.00
CA VAL A 590 -4.17 20.46 -1.37
C VAL A 590 -3.53 20.22 0.01
N ALA A 591 -4.06 19.28 0.78
CA ALA A 591 -3.51 18.89 2.08
C ALA A 591 -2.22 18.04 1.98
N GLY A 592 -1.80 17.65 0.78
CA GLY A 592 -0.65 16.75 0.59
C GLY A 592 -0.88 15.35 1.15
N ALA A 593 -2.13 14.89 1.19
CA ALA A 593 -2.49 13.59 1.75
C ALA A 593 -2.01 12.45 0.85
N GLY A 594 -1.28 11.49 1.44
CA GLY A 594 -0.84 10.27 0.77
C GLY A 594 -1.94 9.23 0.65
N THR A 595 -2.98 9.31 1.49
CA THR A 595 -4.10 8.37 1.50
C THR A 595 -5.42 9.08 1.73
N ILE A 596 -6.48 8.67 1.02
CA ILE A 596 -7.88 9.03 1.30
C ILE A 596 -8.59 7.82 1.89
N VAL A 597 -9.35 7.98 2.98
CA VAL A 597 -10.05 6.89 3.65
C VAL A 597 -11.53 7.22 3.87
N PHE A 598 -12.43 6.42 3.30
CA PHE A 598 -13.83 6.37 3.71
C PHE A 598 -13.98 5.26 4.73
N ARG A 599 -14.22 5.57 6.00
CA ARG A 599 -14.31 4.57 7.10
C ARG A 599 -15.70 4.48 7.70
N ASP A 600 -15.91 3.47 8.54
CA ASP A 600 -17.14 3.24 9.28
C ASP A 600 -18.39 3.09 8.38
N LEU A 601 -18.22 2.57 7.16
CA LEU A 601 -19.35 2.21 6.29
C LEU A 601 -19.88 0.81 6.63
N TYR A 602 -21.19 0.60 6.48
CA TYR A 602 -21.79 -0.71 6.76
C TYR A 602 -21.33 -1.77 5.74
N ALA A 603 -20.79 -2.89 6.22
CA ALA A 603 -20.31 -3.98 5.36
C ALA A 603 -21.41 -4.60 4.47
N ALA A 604 -22.66 -4.55 4.95
CA ALA A 604 -23.84 -5.08 4.25
C ALA A 604 -24.36 -4.15 3.13
N ASP A 605 -23.84 -2.92 3.02
CA ASP A 605 -24.27 -1.95 2.01
C ASP A 605 -23.51 -2.15 0.70
N ILE A 606 -23.89 -3.22 -0.01
CA ILE A 606 -23.20 -3.66 -1.25
C ILE A 606 -23.25 -2.56 -2.32
N GLU A 607 -24.37 -1.86 -2.44
CA GLU A 607 -24.55 -0.82 -3.47
C GLU A 607 -23.62 0.39 -3.24
N LEU A 608 -23.46 0.83 -1.99
CA LEU A 608 -22.49 1.87 -1.66
C LEU A 608 -21.05 1.38 -1.85
N ALA A 609 -20.75 0.15 -1.44
CA ALA A 609 -19.43 -0.45 -1.60
C ALA A 609 -19.01 -0.50 -3.07
N GLU A 610 -19.91 -0.93 -3.97
CA GLU A 610 -19.67 -0.95 -5.41
C GLU A 610 -19.43 0.46 -5.96
N ALA A 611 -20.24 1.43 -5.55
CA ALA A 611 -20.06 2.83 -5.97
C ALA A 611 -18.68 3.38 -5.54
N VAL A 612 -18.25 3.13 -4.31
CA VAL A 612 -16.94 3.60 -3.82
C VAL A 612 -15.79 2.89 -4.58
N ARG A 613 -15.90 1.58 -4.82
CA ARG A 613 -14.89 0.77 -5.52
C ARG A 613 -14.72 1.18 -6.99
N GLU A 614 -15.80 1.48 -7.71
CA GLU A 614 -15.75 1.97 -9.11
C GLU A 614 -14.84 3.21 -9.30
N ARG A 615 -14.60 3.96 -8.22
CA ARG A 615 -13.77 5.16 -8.20
C ARG A 615 -12.33 4.88 -7.72
N GLY A 616 -11.93 3.62 -7.72
CA GLY A 616 -10.57 3.15 -7.47
C GLY A 616 -10.18 3.06 -6.00
N TYR A 617 -11.14 3.03 -5.09
CA TYR A 617 -10.88 2.76 -3.66
C TYR A 617 -10.85 1.25 -3.40
N VAL A 618 -9.91 0.82 -2.57
CA VAL A 618 -9.76 -0.58 -2.18
C VAL A 618 -10.46 -0.79 -0.84
N LYS A 619 -11.30 -1.82 -0.75
CA LYS A 619 -11.96 -2.20 0.50
C LYS A 619 -10.94 -2.73 1.51
N THR A 620 -11.01 -2.23 2.73
CA THR A 620 -10.18 -2.65 3.87
C THR A 620 -11.07 -2.99 5.05
N SER A 621 -10.71 -4.05 5.76
CA SER A 621 -11.37 -4.45 7.00
C SER A 621 -11.14 -3.42 8.11
N LEU A 622 -12.16 -3.14 8.92
CA LEU A 622 -12.03 -2.35 10.15
C LEU A 622 -12.18 -3.27 11.37
N PRO A 623 -11.61 -2.89 12.53
CA PRO A 623 -11.88 -3.57 13.78
C PRO A 623 -13.38 -3.59 14.08
N GLN A 624 -13.83 -4.64 14.75
CA GLN A 624 -15.23 -4.79 15.14
C GLN A 624 -15.65 -3.61 16.03
N SER A 625 -16.61 -2.83 15.55
CA SER A 625 -17.34 -1.85 16.35
C SER A 625 -18.40 -2.57 17.18
N LEU A 626 -18.57 -2.15 18.43
CA LEU A 626 -19.49 -2.77 19.38
C LEU A 626 -20.55 -1.78 19.82
N VAL A 627 -21.82 -2.19 19.69
CA VAL A 627 -22.95 -1.38 20.09
C VAL A 627 -23.73 -2.12 21.17
N TYR A 628 -24.13 -1.40 22.21
CA TYR A 628 -24.99 -1.89 23.28
C TYR A 628 -26.30 -1.11 23.30
N GLU A 629 -27.41 -1.80 23.43
CA GLU A 629 -28.74 -1.21 23.58
C GLU A 629 -29.16 -1.28 25.05
N PRO A 630 -29.30 -0.13 25.74
CA PRO A 630 -29.73 -0.12 27.13
C PRO A 630 -31.08 -0.79 27.36
N VAL A 631 -31.14 -1.64 28.39
CA VAL A 631 -32.38 -2.32 28.82
C VAL A 631 -33.15 -1.41 29.77
N ASP A 632 -34.46 -1.25 29.52
CA ASP A 632 -35.39 -0.61 30.44
C ASP A 632 -35.61 -1.55 31.63
N GLY A 633 -34.96 -1.30 32.79
CA GLY A 633 -35.07 -2.17 33.96
C GLY A 633 -33.86 -2.13 34.91
N GLY A 634 -34.00 -2.80 36.05
CA GLY A 634 -32.92 -2.97 37.03
C GLY A 634 -31.92 -4.07 36.66
N ASP A 635 -30.94 -4.33 37.52
CA ASP A 635 -29.85 -5.27 37.24
C ASP A 635 -30.32 -6.70 36.92
N GLU A 636 -31.36 -7.21 37.61
CA GLU A 636 -31.90 -8.54 37.32
C GLU A 636 -32.52 -8.65 35.93
N GLU A 637 -33.19 -7.59 35.46
CA GLU A 637 -33.77 -7.54 34.13
C GLU A 637 -32.68 -7.49 33.05
N TRP A 638 -31.64 -6.67 33.27
CA TRP A 638 -30.46 -6.66 32.39
C TRP A 638 -29.74 -8.01 32.36
N LEU A 639 -29.45 -8.61 33.53
CA LEU A 639 -28.80 -9.92 33.62
C LEU A 639 -29.62 -11.01 32.90
N SER A 640 -30.95 -10.90 32.88
CA SER A 640 -31.83 -11.84 32.18
C SER A 640 -31.63 -11.82 30.66
N LYS A 641 -31.26 -10.67 30.08
CA LYS A 641 -30.98 -10.48 28.64
C LYS A 641 -29.59 -10.97 28.24
N LEU A 642 -28.68 -11.15 29.19
CA LEU A 642 -27.35 -11.68 28.93
C LEU A 642 -27.36 -13.20 28.74
N SER A 643 -26.41 -13.69 27.94
CA SER A 643 -26.13 -15.14 27.83
C SER A 643 -25.75 -15.75 29.18
N VAL A 644 -25.95 -17.07 29.34
CA VAL A 644 -25.62 -17.78 30.59
C VAL A 644 -24.17 -17.54 31.02
N LYS A 645 -23.22 -17.60 30.07
CA LYS A 645 -21.80 -17.36 30.34
C LYS A 645 -21.54 -15.92 30.79
N ALA A 646 -22.14 -14.93 30.11
CA ALA A 646 -22.00 -13.52 30.48
C ALA A 646 -22.61 -13.24 31.86
N ARG A 647 -23.78 -13.79 32.19
CA ARG A 647 -24.43 -13.65 33.50
C ARG A 647 -23.57 -14.19 34.64
N VAL A 648 -22.98 -15.38 34.47
CA VAL A 648 -22.05 -15.95 35.45
C VAL A 648 -20.81 -15.07 35.61
N HIS A 649 -20.30 -14.52 34.52
CA HIS A 649 -19.17 -13.59 34.56
C HIS A 649 -19.50 -12.33 35.36
N GLN A 650 -20.62 -11.67 35.05
CA GLN A 650 -21.06 -10.44 35.76
C GLN A 650 -21.15 -10.67 37.27
N ARG A 651 -21.80 -11.76 37.69
CA ARG A 651 -21.98 -12.10 39.13
C ARG A 651 -20.67 -12.43 39.86
N LYS A 652 -19.65 -12.92 39.16
CA LYS A 652 -18.37 -13.35 39.78
C LYS A 652 -17.29 -12.29 39.74
N ALA A 653 -17.27 -11.45 38.70
CA ALA A 653 -16.09 -10.67 38.36
C ALA A 653 -16.37 -9.19 38.11
N VAL A 654 -17.64 -8.77 38.13
CA VAL A 654 -18.03 -7.37 37.94
C VAL A 654 -18.79 -6.89 39.17
N LEU A 655 -20.00 -7.39 39.40
CA LEU A 655 -20.91 -6.94 40.47
C LEU A 655 -20.29 -6.93 41.89
N PRO A 656 -19.43 -7.90 42.29
CA PRO A 656 -18.81 -7.86 43.61
C PRO A 656 -17.92 -6.64 43.88
N PHE A 657 -17.52 -5.91 42.84
CA PHE A 657 -16.68 -4.71 42.94
C PHE A 657 -17.48 -3.40 42.89
N ASP A 658 -18.80 -3.44 42.77
CA ASP A 658 -19.63 -2.22 42.63
C ASP A 658 -19.45 -1.27 43.82
N ASP A 659 -19.38 -1.82 45.03
CA ASP A 659 -19.22 -1.04 46.26
C ASP A 659 -17.76 -0.67 46.56
N ALA A 660 -16.79 -1.21 45.80
CA ALA A 660 -15.37 -0.94 46.02
C ALA A 660 -14.94 0.46 45.57
N TYR A 661 -15.72 1.08 44.67
CA TYR A 661 -15.40 2.36 44.05
C TYR A 661 -16.33 3.49 44.52
N GLU A 662 -15.76 4.68 44.65
CA GLU A 662 -16.49 5.94 44.60
C GLU A 662 -16.39 6.47 43.16
N VAL A 663 -17.55 6.73 42.55
CA VAL A 663 -17.66 7.16 41.15
C VAL A 663 -18.04 8.63 41.12
N GLU A 664 -17.20 9.45 40.50
CA GLU A 664 -17.44 10.89 40.32
C GLU A 664 -17.54 11.23 38.83
N TRP A 665 -18.51 12.07 38.47
CA TRP A 665 -18.72 12.58 37.11
C TRP A 665 -18.35 14.06 37.02
N LEU A 666 -17.23 14.34 36.37
CA LEU A 666 -16.73 15.70 36.09
C LEU A 666 -17.30 16.18 34.75
N ARG A 667 -17.82 17.41 34.71
CA ARG A 667 -18.54 17.96 33.55
C ARG A 667 -18.43 19.47 33.50
N ALA A 668 -18.73 20.05 32.33
CA ALA A 668 -18.84 21.49 32.17
C ALA A 668 -19.83 22.10 33.18
N GLY A 669 -19.41 23.18 33.85
CA GLY A 669 -20.17 23.82 34.92
C GLY A 669 -20.21 23.04 36.26
N GLY A 670 -19.44 21.95 36.38
CA GLY A 670 -19.23 21.22 37.63
C GLY A 670 -18.21 21.87 38.56
N ARG A 671 -17.63 21.09 39.47
CA ARG A 671 -16.52 21.56 40.32
C ARG A 671 -15.28 21.85 39.48
N GLU A 672 -14.43 22.74 39.97
CA GLU A 672 -13.11 22.95 39.40
C GLU A 672 -12.25 21.69 39.55
N VAL A 673 -11.53 21.34 38.49
CA VAL A 673 -10.61 20.19 38.45
C VAL A 673 -9.20 20.76 38.36
N THR A 674 -8.35 20.38 39.32
CA THR A 674 -7.00 20.93 39.41
C THR A 674 -6.09 20.36 38.32
N ASP A 675 -5.04 21.10 37.97
CA ASP A 675 -4.02 20.62 37.01
C ASP A 675 -3.36 19.32 37.45
N ALA A 676 -3.17 19.13 38.76
CA ALA A 676 -2.62 17.89 39.32
C ALA A 676 -3.56 16.69 39.11
N GLU A 677 -4.88 16.89 39.24
CA GLU A 677 -5.85 15.85 38.94
C GLU A 677 -5.85 15.51 37.44
N LEU A 678 -5.86 16.51 36.56
CA LEU A 678 -5.80 16.30 35.12
C LEU A 678 -4.51 15.60 34.67
N ASP A 679 -3.36 15.98 35.25
CA ASP A 679 -2.07 15.33 34.98
C ASP A 679 -2.07 13.87 35.43
N HIS A 680 -2.71 13.56 36.56
CA HIS A 680 -2.89 12.18 37.02
C HIS A 680 -3.78 11.37 36.05
N LEU A 681 -4.93 11.93 35.65
CA LEU A 681 -5.80 11.28 34.66
C LEU A 681 -5.07 11.06 33.33
N TYR A 682 -4.34 12.06 32.86
CA TYR A 682 -3.54 11.94 31.63
C TYR A 682 -2.45 10.86 31.76
N GLY A 683 -1.83 10.71 32.93
CA GLY A 683 -0.91 9.60 33.22
C GLY A 683 -1.57 8.22 33.09
N LEU A 684 -2.79 8.06 33.60
CA LEU A 684 -3.58 6.83 33.43
C LEU A 684 -3.91 6.55 31.95
N TYR A 685 -4.18 7.59 31.16
CA TYR A 685 -4.36 7.48 29.71
C TYR A 685 -3.07 7.03 29.01
N LEU A 686 -1.92 7.64 29.33
CA LEU A 686 -0.64 7.25 28.76
C LEU A 686 -0.27 5.79 29.10
N ALA A 687 -0.66 5.31 30.28
CA ALA A 687 -0.47 3.90 30.64
C ALA A 687 -1.25 2.93 29.73
N VAL A 688 -2.42 3.34 29.24
CA VAL A 688 -3.19 2.59 28.23
C VAL A 688 -2.55 2.74 26.85
N GLN A 689 -2.19 3.97 26.46
CA GLN A 689 -1.57 4.26 25.16
C GLN A 689 -0.26 3.46 24.96
N ALA A 690 0.59 3.37 25.99
CA ALA A 690 1.85 2.65 25.93
C ALA A 690 1.69 1.14 25.68
N ARG A 691 0.50 0.58 25.96
CA ARG A 691 0.17 -0.84 25.75
C ARG A 691 -0.74 -1.07 24.54
N GLY A 692 -1.26 -0.01 23.91
CA GLY A 692 -2.20 -0.05 22.79
C GLY A 692 -1.53 -0.26 21.43
N ARG A 693 -0.76 -1.34 21.24
CA ARG A 693 -0.07 -1.61 19.97
C ARG A 693 -0.95 -2.15 18.85
N ASP A 694 -2.15 -2.64 19.20
CA ASP A 694 -3.17 -3.14 18.26
C ASP A 694 -3.90 -2.02 17.51
N LEU A 695 -3.88 -0.80 18.04
CA LEU A 695 -4.33 0.42 17.37
C LEU A 695 -3.29 1.51 17.64
N ASN A 696 -2.18 1.46 16.90
CA ASN A 696 -1.02 2.30 17.18
C ASN A 696 -1.25 3.74 16.69
N SER A 697 -1.74 4.61 17.57
CA SER A 697 -1.93 6.04 17.27
C SER A 697 -0.92 6.93 18.00
N PHE A 698 -0.89 8.21 17.64
CA PHE A 698 -0.21 9.21 18.45
C PHE A 698 -0.94 9.45 19.79
N PRO A 699 -0.22 9.82 20.87
CA PRO A 699 -0.85 10.25 22.10
C PRO A 699 -1.62 11.56 21.92
N LEU A 700 -2.80 11.65 22.54
CA LEU A 700 -3.64 12.86 22.53
C LEU A 700 -2.90 14.08 23.13
N PRO A 701 -3.28 15.32 22.78
CA PRO A 701 -2.75 16.52 23.41
C PRO A 701 -2.93 16.51 24.93
N LYS A 702 -1.94 17.02 25.68
CA LYS A 702 -2.03 17.11 27.15
C LYS A 702 -3.25 17.95 27.61
N GLY A 703 -3.61 18.98 26.84
CA GLY A 703 -4.78 19.83 27.09
C GLY A 703 -6.13 19.16 26.82
N PHE A 704 -6.16 18.01 26.17
CA PHE A 704 -7.39 17.39 25.64
C PHE A 704 -8.46 17.13 26.71
N LEU A 705 -8.08 16.58 27.87
CA LEU A 705 -9.00 16.32 28.97
C LEU A 705 -9.56 17.61 29.59
N ARG A 706 -8.76 18.68 29.60
CA ARG A 706 -9.21 20.00 30.07
C ARG A 706 -10.23 20.58 29.11
N ASP A 707 -9.95 20.53 27.81
CA ASP A 707 -10.83 21.05 26.78
C ASP A 707 -12.18 20.34 26.79
N MET A 708 -12.22 19.02 27.01
CA MET A 708 -13.47 18.25 27.19
C MET A 708 -14.37 18.84 28.27
N LEU A 709 -13.80 19.24 29.41
CA LEU A 709 -14.56 19.82 30.53
C LEU A 709 -15.10 21.22 30.24
N THR A 710 -14.78 21.82 29.09
CA THR A 710 -15.35 23.09 28.64
C THR A 710 -16.59 22.93 27.77
N HIS A 711 -16.91 21.70 27.33
CA HIS A 711 -18.03 21.40 26.44
C HIS A 711 -19.11 20.57 27.13
N THR A 712 -20.37 20.81 26.79
CA THR A 712 -21.52 20.13 27.40
C THR A 712 -21.73 18.71 26.87
N SER A 713 -21.18 18.40 25.68
CA SER A 713 -21.28 17.08 25.06
C SER A 713 -20.30 16.05 25.66
N TRP A 714 -19.54 16.40 26.72
CA TRP A 714 -18.55 15.53 27.34
C TRP A 714 -18.70 15.44 28.86
N GLU A 715 -18.47 14.23 29.38
CA GLU A 715 -18.28 14.00 30.82
C GLU A 715 -17.13 13.03 31.09
N LEU A 716 -16.37 13.29 32.16
CA LEU A 716 -15.30 12.41 32.63
C LEU A 716 -15.77 11.66 33.88
N MET A 717 -15.78 10.34 33.80
CA MET A 717 -15.99 9.46 34.94
C MET A 717 -14.65 9.18 35.60
N THR A 718 -14.54 9.33 36.92
CA THR A 718 -13.39 8.86 37.70
C THR A 718 -13.80 7.73 38.63
N LEU A 719 -12.93 6.72 38.75
CA LEU A 719 -13.09 5.59 39.66
C LEU A 719 -12.06 5.68 40.77
N ARG A 720 -12.50 6.12 41.95
CA ARG A 720 -11.68 6.20 43.15
C ARG A 720 -11.87 4.95 44.00
N LEU A 721 -10.79 4.24 44.29
CA LEU A 721 -10.86 3.05 45.14
C LEU A 721 -11.05 3.48 46.60
N LYS A 722 -12.12 3.02 47.27
CA LYS A 722 -12.42 3.44 48.65
C LYS A 722 -11.36 3.03 49.67
N GLU A 723 -10.71 1.88 49.43
CA GLU A 723 -9.67 1.35 50.31
C GLU A 723 -8.44 2.26 50.39
N THR A 724 -8.02 2.82 49.25
CA THR A 724 -6.77 3.61 49.15
C THR A 724 -7.02 5.10 49.00
N GLY A 725 -8.23 5.51 48.60
CA GLY A 725 -8.57 6.88 48.22
C GLY A 725 -8.01 7.31 46.86
N ALA A 726 -7.30 6.43 46.13
CA ALA A 726 -6.66 6.74 44.86
C ALA A 726 -7.63 6.65 43.68
N VAL A 727 -7.52 7.56 42.71
CA VAL A 727 -8.19 7.43 41.40
C VAL A 727 -7.37 6.46 40.56
N VAL A 728 -7.93 5.31 40.23
CA VAL A 728 -7.21 4.21 39.54
C VAL A 728 -7.69 3.97 38.12
N ALA A 729 -8.78 4.61 37.71
CA ALA A 729 -9.27 4.59 36.35
C ALA A 729 -10.13 5.81 36.06
N PHE A 730 -10.23 6.17 34.79
CA PHE A 730 -11.20 7.15 34.31
C PHE A 730 -11.70 6.79 32.92
N GLY A 731 -12.85 7.35 32.53
CA GLY A 731 -13.34 7.31 31.16
C GLY A 731 -13.86 8.67 30.72
N ALA A 732 -13.50 9.10 29.52
CA ALA A 732 -14.10 10.25 28.85
C ALA A 732 -15.22 9.80 27.92
N HIS A 733 -16.39 10.39 28.08
CA HIS A 733 -17.60 9.94 27.43
C HIS A 733 -18.29 11.08 26.69
N PHE A 734 -18.67 10.81 25.45
CA PHE A 734 -19.49 11.69 24.65
C PHE A 734 -20.97 11.46 24.99
N VAL A 735 -21.70 12.56 25.22
CA VAL A 735 -23.11 12.58 25.58
C VAL A 735 -23.91 13.14 24.40
N GLY A 736 -24.54 12.25 23.64
CA GLY A 736 -25.45 12.61 22.56
C GLY A 736 -26.92 12.63 23.02
N THR A 737 -27.82 13.12 22.16
CA THR A 737 -29.26 13.19 22.46
C THR A 737 -29.92 11.82 22.65
N ARG A 738 -29.45 10.80 21.92
CA ARG A 738 -29.98 9.42 21.95
C ARG A 738 -28.91 8.36 22.11
N HIS A 739 -27.65 8.74 22.20
CA HIS A 739 -26.55 7.80 22.31
C HIS A 739 -25.51 8.30 23.31
N TYR A 740 -24.74 7.36 23.83
CA TYR A 740 -23.64 7.61 24.75
C TYR A 740 -22.40 6.87 24.24
N ALA A 741 -21.22 7.48 24.29
CA ALA A 741 -20.03 6.84 23.72
C ALA A 741 -18.82 7.00 24.66
N PRO A 742 -18.34 5.93 25.32
CA PRO A 742 -17.05 5.94 25.99
C PRO A 742 -15.92 5.96 24.94
N MET A 743 -15.20 7.09 24.84
CA MET A 743 -14.22 7.33 23.77
C MET A 743 -12.77 7.18 24.23
N VAL A 744 -12.45 7.64 25.45
CA VAL A 744 -11.09 7.55 26.01
C VAL A 744 -11.15 6.88 27.37
N VAL A 745 -10.19 6.02 27.66
CA VAL A 745 -10.07 5.37 28.97
C VAL A 745 -8.64 5.50 29.46
N GLY A 746 -8.48 5.74 30.76
CA GLY A 746 -7.20 5.60 31.45
C GLY A 746 -7.32 4.58 32.56
N LEU A 747 -6.29 3.75 32.71
CA LEU A 747 -6.30 2.63 33.64
C LEU A 747 -4.96 2.53 34.36
N ASP A 748 -5.06 2.28 35.66
CA ASP A 748 -3.99 1.65 36.40
C ASP A 748 -4.12 0.12 36.26
N TYR A 749 -3.12 -0.49 35.63
CA TYR A 749 -3.13 -1.91 35.33
C TYR A 749 -2.99 -2.78 36.58
N ASP A 750 -2.42 -2.26 37.67
CA ASP A 750 -2.31 -2.97 38.95
C ASP A 750 -3.71 -3.26 39.54
N TYR A 751 -4.64 -2.33 39.32
CA TYR A 751 -6.04 -2.43 39.78
C TYR A 751 -6.98 -3.05 38.75
N THR A 752 -6.55 -3.22 37.51
CA THR A 752 -7.36 -3.87 36.47
C THR A 752 -7.56 -5.37 36.76
N ARG A 753 -6.48 -6.06 37.17
CA ARG A 753 -6.56 -7.49 37.50
C ARG A 753 -7.12 -7.73 38.90
N SER A 754 -6.67 -6.95 39.88
CA SER A 754 -7.00 -7.16 41.30
C SER A 754 -8.42 -6.69 41.65
N HIS A 755 -8.87 -5.55 41.08
CA HIS A 755 -10.12 -4.89 41.45
C HIS A 755 -11.09 -4.72 40.26
N GLY A 756 -10.72 -5.22 39.07
CA GLY A 756 -11.60 -5.17 37.91
C GLY A 756 -11.85 -3.76 37.36
N ALA A 757 -10.92 -2.83 37.54
CA ALA A 757 -11.09 -1.40 37.22
C ALA A 757 -11.69 -1.14 35.82
N TYR A 758 -11.21 -1.79 34.76
CA TYR A 758 -11.77 -1.66 33.41
C TYR A 758 -13.22 -2.16 33.30
N ARG A 759 -13.54 -3.29 33.94
CA ARG A 759 -14.91 -3.84 33.96
C ARG A 759 -15.86 -2.92 34.73
N GLN A 760 -15.37 -2.31 35.80
CA GLN A 760 -16.12 -1.28 36.53
C GLN A 760 -16.30 0.00 35.71
N ALA A 761 -15.34 0.38 34.88
CA ALA A 761 -15.50 1.49 33.95
C ALA A 761 -16.62 1.21 32.93
N LEU A 762 -16.62 0.04 32.30
CA LEU A 762 -17.69 -0.39 31.38
C LEU A 762 -19.06 -0.46 32.07
N ARG A 763 -19.10 -1.00 33.30
CA ARG A 763 -20.34 -1.11 34.07
C ARG A 763 -20.96 0.27 34.34
N ASN A 764 -20.16 1.21 34.81
CA ASN A 764 -20.63 2.56 35.13
C ASN A 764 -21.01 3.36 33.88
N ALA A 765 -20.33 3.15 32.75
CA ALA A 765 -20.75 3.71 31.47
C ALA A 765 -22.14 3.19 31.04
N VAL A 766 -22.41 1.89 31.20
CA VAL A 766 -23.73 1.30 30.91
C VAL A 766 -24.82 1.82 31.83
N LEU A 767 -24.53 1.95 33.13
CA LEU A 767 -25.48 2.54 34.08
C LEU A 767 -25.78 4.01 33.76
N ARG A 768 -24.74 4.79 33.47
CA ARG A 768 -24.88 6.20 33.12
C ARG A 768 -25.72 6.39 31.87
N ALA A 769 -25.50 5.56 30.85
CA ALA A 769 -26.33 5.58 29.65
C ALA A 769 -27.81 5.31 29.93
N ARG A 770 -28.13 4.41 30.89
CA ARG A 770 -29.52 4.18 31.32
C ARG A 770 -30.10 5.37 32.06
N GLU A 771 -29.34 5.96 32.99
CA GLU A 771 -29.74 7.15 33.74
C GLU A 771 -30.08 8.32 32.81
N LEU A 772 -29.29 8.50 31.75
CA LEU A 772 -29.50 9.53 30.73
C LEU A 772 -30.60 9.18 29.71
N GLY A 773 -31.19 7.98 29.78
CA GLY A 773 -32.23 7.53 28.84
C GLY A 773 -31.72 7.27 27.42
N SER A 774 -30.42 7.06 27.25
CA SER A 774 -29.79 6.78 25.96
C SER A 774 -30.38 5.51 25.33
N LYS A 775 -30.56 5.55 24.00
CA LYS A 775 -31.08 4.41 23.23
C LYS A 775 -29.98 3.47 22.74
N ARG A 776 -28.75 3.97 22.63
CA ARG A 776 -27.58 3.21 22.20
C ARG A 776 -26.34 3.64 22.96
N VAL A 777 -25.41 2.71 23.15
CA VAL A 777 -24.06 2.98 23.62
C VAL A 777 -23.08 2.51 22.55
N LEU A 778 -22.32 3.46 22.01
CA LEU A 778 -21.25 3.18 21.05
C LEU A 778 -20.00 2.86 21.86
N LEU A 779 -19.67 1.58 21.99
CA LEU A 779 -18.61 1.13 22.89
C LEU A 779 -17.23 1.17 22.24
N GLY A 780 -17.08 1.66 21.01
CA GLY A 780 -15.81 1.72 20.33
C GLY A 780 -15.33 0.37 19.81
N MET A 781 -14.17 0.42 19.16
CA MET A 781 -13.43 -0.73 18.69
C MET A 781 -12.69 -1.44 19.84
N GLY A 782 -12.44 -2.75 19.67
CA GLY A 782 -11.62 -3.56 20.57
C GLY A 782 -12.24 -3.95 21.89
N ALA A 783 -11.50 -4.70 22.72
CA ALA A 783 -12.00 -5.35 23.94
C ALA A 783 -13.33 -6.11 23.73
N THR A 784 -13.51 -6.71 22.54
CA THR A 784 -14.75 -7.37 22.08
C THR A 784 -15.29 -8.35 23.11
N PHE A 785 -14.42 -9.16 23.69
CA PHE A 785 -14.83 -10.17 24.67
C PHE A 785 -15.39 -9.58 25.96
N GLU A 786 -14.81 -8.48 26.47
CA GLU A 786 -15.34 -7.81 27.66
C GLU A 786 -16.65 -7.09 27.32
N LYS A 787 -16.71 -6.33 26.23
CA LYS A 787 -17.91 -5.57 25.83
C LYS A 787 -19.11 -6.48 25.53
N THR A 788 -18.89 -7.61 24.84
CA THR A 788 -19.97 -8.60 24.58
C THR A 788 -20.52 -9.23 25.87
N ARG A 789 -19.72 -9.34 26.94
CA ARG A 789 -20.20 -9.79 28.27
C ARG A 789 -21.13 -8.77 28.95
N PHE A 790 -21.15 -7.53 28.52
CA PHE A 790 -22.12 -6.51 28.94
C PHE A 790 -23.40 -6.49 28.08
N GLY A 791 -23.48 -7.36 27.05
CA GLY A 791 -24.61 -7.45 26.13
C GLY A 791 -24.43 -6.67 24.83
N ALA A 792 -23.21 -6.17 24.55
CA ALA A 792 -22.91 -5.54 23.27
C ALA A 792 -22.91 -6.57 22.13
N HIS A 793 -23.29 -6.13 20.94
CA HIS A 793 -23.21 -6.91 19.71
C HIS A 793 -22.27 -6.23 18.71
N VAL A 794 -21.72 -7.03 17.80
CA VAL A 794 -20.81 -6.56 16.76
C VAL A 794 -21.60 -5.89 15.64
N GLN A 795 -21.09 -4.77 15.16
CA GLN A 795 -21.56 -4.11 13.96
C GLN A 795 -20.44 -4.10 12.93
N ASP A 796 -20.62 -4.87 11.85
CA ASP A 796 -19.59 -5.02 10.82
C ASP A 796 -19.48 -3.74 9.99
N ARG A 797 -18.33 -3.08 10.15
CA ARG A 797 -17.95 -1.86 9.43
C ARG A 797 -16.75 -2.14 8.53
N VAL A 798 -16.66 -1.39 7.44
CA VAL A 798 -15.56 -1.46 6.48
C VAL A 798 -15.02 -0.07 6.19
N ALA A 799 -13.76 -0.02 5.78
CA ALA A 799 -13.15 1.15 5.20
C ALA A 799 -12.89 0.94 3.70
N PHE A 800 -12.72 2.03 2.99
CA PHE A 800 -12.27 2.07 1.61
C PHE A 800 -11.13 3.08 1.55
N ALA A 801 -9.93 2.60 1.24
CA ALA A 801 -8.72 3.39 1.22
C ALA A 801 -8.22 3.57 -0.22
N GLN A 802 -7.59 4.71 -0.47
CA GLN A 802 -6.99 5.02 -1.75
C GLN A 802 -5.65 5.72 -1.54
N ALA A 803 -4.56 4.95 -1.67
CA ALA A 803 -3.20 5.44 -1.49
C ALA A 803 -2.62 6.03 -2.78
N SER A 804 -1.73 7.02 -2.66
CA SER A 804 -0.96 7.57 -3.78
C SER A 804 0.14 6.61 -4.24
N ASP A 805 0.73 5.86 -3.33
CA ASP A 805 1.72 4.82 -3.62
C ASP A 805 1.55 3.60 -2.70
N HIS A 806 2.46 2.63 -2.81
CA HIS A 806 2.45 1.40 -2.01
C HIS A 806 3.67 1.27 -1.07
N TYR A 807 4.44 2.34 -0.89
CA TYR A 807 5.71 2.28 -0.16
C TYR A 807 5.50 1.83 1.28
N SER A 808 4.65 2.55 2.03
CA SER A 808 4.42 2.22 3.44
C SER A 808 3.82 0.83 3.61
N SER A 809 2.88 0.42 2.74
CA SER A 809 2.31 -0.94 2.79
C SER A 809 3.34 -2.04 2.52
N GLU A 810 4.30 -1.82 1.63
CA GLU A 810 5.35 -2.79 1.34
C GLU A 810 6.40 -2.86 2.45
N VAL A 811 6.76 -1.71 3.04
CA VAL A 811 7.63 -1.68 4.24
C VAL A 811 6.96 -2.42 5.41
N LEU A 812 5.66 -2.22 5.64
CA LEU A 812 4.92 -2.95 6.68
C LEU A 812 4.84 -4.45 6.37
N ALA A 813 4.69 -4.84 5.11
CA ALA A 813 4.67 -6.24 4.71
C ALA A 813 6.03 -6.91 4.95
N ALA A 814 7.11 -6.19 4.66
CA ALA A 814 8.47 -6.60 4.94
C ALA A 814 8.70 -6.80 6.45
N LEU A 815 8.31 -5.82 7.28
CA LEU A 815 8.39 -5.93 8.75
C LEU A 815 7.53 -7.06 9.31
N ALA A 816 6.35 -7.31 8.73
CA ALA A 816 5.52 -8.46 9.11
C ALA A 816 6.23 -9.79 8.85
N ALA A 817 6.93 -9.91 7.71
CA ALA A 817 7.74 -11.10 7.41
C ALA A 817 8.87 -11.27 8.44
N ASP A 818 9.51 -10.19 8.88
CA ASP A 818 10.54 -10.24 9.92
C ASP A 818 9.97 -10.70 11.27
N SER A 819 8.78 -10.21 11.64
CA SER A 819 8.13 -10.56 12.91
C SER A 819 7.72 -12.03 13.03
N HIS A 820 7.48 -12.72 11.89
CA HIS A 820 7.13 -14.14 11.86
C HIS A 820 8.35 -15.08 11.82
N GLY A 821 9.54 -14.54 11.54
CA GLY A 821 10.80 -15.29 11.52
C GLY A 821 11.54 -15.31 12.86
N ALA A 822 11.12 -14.49 13.83
CA ALA A 822 11.73 -14.33 15.16
C ALA A 822 11.24 -15.34 16.20
#